data_AF-A0A671RDZ7-F1
#
_entry.id   AF-A0A671RDZ7-F1
#
_cell.length_a   1.000
_cell.length_b   1.000
_cell.length_c   1.000
_cell.angle_alpha   90.00
_cell.angle_beta   90.00
_cell.angle_gamma   90.00
#
_symmetry.space_group_name_H-M   'P 1'
#
loop_
_entity.id
_entity.type
_entity.pdbx_description
1 polymer ?
#
loop_
_entity_poly.entity_id
_entity_poly.type
_entity_poly.pdbx_seq_one_letter_code
_entity_poly.pdbx_strand_id
1 'polypeptide(L)'
;MAVWIQAQQLQGDALHQMQSLYGQHFPIEVRHYLSQWIEGQLWDAIDLENPQEEIKAKRLLDSLIQELQKKAEHQVGEDGFLLKIKLGHYASQLKSTYDRCPLELVRCIKHILYTEQRLVREATNSSSPVGSLMDSMSQKYHQINQAFEELRILTQDTENDLRKLQHNQEYFIIQYQESLRIQAQLSSLATLPPADRQLREPSLLSKRATVEAWLTREANTLQKYRLGLAEKHQKTLALLRKQQTVILDDELIQWKRRQQLAGNGGPPEGGLDILQSWCEKLAETIWQNRQQIRRAEHLRQQLPIPGPIEELLTELNSTITDIISALVTSTFIIEKQPPQVLKTQTKFAATVRLLVGGKLNVHMNPPQVKATIISEQQAKALLKNENTRNDSSGEILNNNCVMEYHQTTGTLSAHFRNMSLKRIRRSDRRGAESVTEEKFTILFESQFSVGGNELVFQVKGRVPFIVPDKVLWPQLCEALNMKYKAEVQSNRGLNEENLVFLAQKAFSSSSVNPEDYRNMTMTWSQFNRESLPGRNFTFWQWFDGVMELTKKHLKPHWNDGAILGFVNKQQAQDMLMSKPNGTFLLRFSDSEIGGITIAWVAENPNKAGERMVWNLMPYTTKDFSIRSLADRISDLNHLLFLYPDRPKDEVFSKYYTPPLCNGDPMLDADGDFDLDDTMDVARHVEELLRRPMEGQWSGHQS
;
A
#
# COMPACT_ATOMS: atom_id res chain seq x y z
N MET A 1 -0.16 -25.54 28.00
CA MET A 1 -0.78 -25.11 26.73
C MET A 1 0.08 -25.66 25.60
N ALA A 2 -0.53 -26.17 24.54
CA ALA A 2 0.23 -26.64 23.37
C ALA A 2 1.05 -25.47 22.80
N VAL A 3 2.31 -25.72 22.42
CA VAL A 3 3.20 -24.73 21.78
C VAL A 3 2.53 -24.16 20.53
N TRP A 4 1.76 -24.99 19.83
CA TRP A 4 0.99 -24.57 18.67
C TRP A 4 0.02 -23.40 18.92
N ILE A 5 -0.66 -23.38 20.07
CA ILE A 5 -1.61 -22.29 20.40
C ILE A 5 -0.88 -20.96 20.56
N GLN A 6 0.34 -20.99 21.10
CA GLN A 6 1.19 -19.81 21.23
C GLN A 6 1.80 -19.41 19.88
N ALA A 7 2.19 -20.38 19.06
CA ALA A 7 2.70 -20.13 17.70
C ALA A 7 1.64 -19.47 16.80
N GLN A 8 0.36 -19.83 16.95
CA GLN A 8 -0.76 -19.19 16.24
C GLN A 8 -0.94 -17.71 16.57
N GLN A 9 -0.37 -17.23 17.68
CA GLN A 9 -0.44 -15.83 18.09
C GLN A 9 0.75 -15.00 17.57
N LEU A 10 1.73 -15.63 16.90
CA LEU A 10 2.85 -14.92 16.27
C LEU A 10 2.36 -13.96 15.19
N GLN A 11 3.02 -12.81 15.05
CA GLN A 11 2.73 -11.78 14.06
C GLN A 11 4.00 -11.28 13.37
N GLY A 12 3.85 -10.61 12.22
CA GLY A 12 4.96 -10.00 11.48
C GLY A 12 6.00 -11.01 11.00
N ASP A 13 7.28 -10.66 11.12
CA ASP A 13 8.40 -11.50 10.65
C ASP A 13 8.45 -12.87 11.32
N ALA A 14 8.03 -12.97 12.59
CA ALA A 14 7.97 -14.25 13.31
C ALA A 14 6.89 -15.18 12.72
N LEU A 15 5.75 -14.63 12.30
CA LEU A 15 4.70 -15.41 11.61
C LEU A 15 5.16 -15.86 10.23
N HIS A 16 5.84 -14.99 9.47
CA HIS A 16 6.37 -15.36 8.16
C HIS A 16 7.47 -16.42 8.24
N GLN A 17 8.36 -16.32 9.22
CA GLN A 17 9.35 -17.38 9.49
C GLN A 17 8.66 -18.69 9.87
N MET A 18 7.63 -18.65 10.73
CA MET A 18 6.84 -19.83 11.07
C MET A 18 6.16 -20.44 9.82
N GLN A 19 5.56 -19.63 8.95
CA GLN A 19 4.93 -20.10 7.71
C GLN A 19 5.92 -20.78 6.77
N SER A 20 7.15 -20.26 6.68
CA SER A 20 8.20 -20.84 5.82
C SER A 20 8.69 -22.22 6.27
N LEU A 21 8.39 -22.64 7.51
CA LEU A 21 8.71 -23.98 8.01
C LEU A 21 7.83 -25.08 7.38
N TYR A 22 6.66 -24.72 6.85
CA TYR A 22 5.71 -25.67 6.29
C TYR A 22 5.68 -25.60 4.77
N GLY A 23 5.52 -26.76 4.17
CA GLY A 23 5.54 -26.93 2.72
C GLY A 23 5.14 -28.34 2.33
N GLN A 24 5.56 -28.78 1.15
CA GLN A 24 5.28 -30.14 0.70
C GLN A 24 5.99 -31.21 1.54
N HIS A 25 7.10 -30.87 2.19
CA HIS A 25 7.82 -31.77 3.11
C HIS A 25 7.02 -32.04 4.38
N PHE A 26 6.37 -31.02 4.95
CA PHE A 26 5.50 -31.18 6.11
C PHE A 26 4.36 -30.16 6.08
N PRO A 27 3.13 -30.58 5.74
CA PRO A 27 1.99 -29.66 5.62
C PRO A 27 1.59 -29.03 6.95
N ILE A 28 1.28 -27.73 6.94
CA ILE A 28 0.86 -26.98 8.14
C ILE A 28 -0.46 -27.51 8.70
N GLU A 29 -1.32 -28.07 7.87
CA GLU A 29 -2.57 -28.70 8.26
C GLU A 29 -2.31 -29.93 9.15
N VAL A 30 -1.29 -30.74 8.84
CA VAL A 30 -0.90 -31.88 9.67
C VAL A 30 -0.43 -31.38 11.05
N ARG A 31 0.39 -30.33 11.08
CA ARG A 31 0.82 -29.67 12.32
C ARG A 31 -0.36 -29.14 13.13
N HIS A 32 -1.34 -28.52 12.47
CA HIS A 32 -2.52 -27.93 13.11
C HIS A 32 -3.42 -28.98 13.73
N TYR A 33 -3.84 -29.97 12.93
CA TYR A 33 -4.81 -30.96 13.34
C TYR A 33 -4.23 -32.01 14.29
N LEU A 34 -2.95 -32.36 14.20
CA LEU A 34 -2.32 -33.31 15.13
C LEU A 34 -1.38 -32.65 16.15
N SER A 35 -1.54 -31.35 16.38
CA SER A 35 -0.67 -30.57 17.28
C SER A 35 -0.42 -31.22 18.64
N GLN A 36 -1.48 -31.67 19.33
CA GLN A 36 -1.36 -32.33 20.63
C GLN A 36 -0.63 -33.67 20.57
N TRP A 37 -0.88 -34.47 19.52
CA TRP A 37 -0.24 -35.77 19.38
C TRP A 37 1.25 -35.61 19.06
N ILE A 38 1.58 -34.70 18.13
CA ILE A 38 2.95 -34.40 17.72
C ILE A 38 3.76 -33.89 18.91
N GLU A 39 3.24 -32.93 19.68
CA GLU A 39 3.94 -32.39 20.85
C GLU A 39 4.06 -33.40 22.01
N GLY A 40 3.24 -34.45 22.02
CA GLY A 40 3.28 -35.51 23.02
C GLY A 40 4.31 -36.62 22.77
N GLN A 41 4.97 -36.64 21.60
CA GLN A 41 5.98 -37.66 21.29
C GLN A 41 7.38 -37.26 21.77
N LEU A 42 8.19 -38.25 22.15
CA LEU A 42 9.58 -38.06 22.59
C LEU A 42 10.55 -37.99 21.40
N TRP A 43 10.40 -36.99 20.53
CA TRP A 43 11.27 -36.82 19.35
C TRP A 43 12.76 -36.66 19.73
N ASP A 44 13.05 -36.05 20.87
CA ASP A 44 14.42 -35.82 21.36
C ASP A 44 15.11 -37.09 21.86
N ALA A 45 14.34 -38.14 22.19
CA ALA A 45 14.88 -39.42 22.62
C ALA A 45 15.37 -40.29 21.46
N ILE A 46 15.16 -39.85 20.21
CA ILE A 46 15.67 -40.54 19.01
C ILE A 46 16.99 -39.93 18.59
N ASP A 47 18.03 -40.77 18.59
CA ASP A 47 19.36 -40.45 18.09
C ASP A 47 19.40 -40.60 16.56
N LEU A 48 19.64 -39.48 15.88
CA LEU A 48 19.67 -39.40 14.42
C LEU A 48 20.96 -39.99 13.82
N GLU A 49 21.99 -40.21 14.63
CA GLU A 49 23.28 -40.78 14.18
C GLU A 49 23.36 -42.30 14.38
N ASN A 50 22.36 -42.90 15.04
CA ASN A 50 22.30 -44.34 15.30
C ASN A 50 21.31 -45.06 14.37
N PRO A 51 21.78 -45.85 13.38
CA PRO A 51 20.92 -46.57 12.44
C PRO A 51 19.96 -47.58 13.10
N GLN A 52 20.25 -48.04 14.33
CA GLN A 52 19.38 -48.98 15.05
C GLN A 52 18.07 -48.32 15.53
N GLU A 53 18.01 -46.99 15.55
CA GLU A 53 16.82 -46.25 15.96
C GLU A 53 15.84 -45.98 14.80
N GLU A 54 16.20 -46.37 13.58
CA GLU A 54 15.33 -46.27 12.40
C GLU A 54 14.01 -47.03 12.58
N ILE A 55 14.02 -48.14 13.33
CA ILE A 55 12.80 -48.90 13.68
C ILE A 55 11.87 -48.06 14.56
N LYS A 56 12.40 -47.26 15.48
CA LYS A 56 11.60 -46.36 16.33
C LYS A 56 11.02 -45.22 15.49
N ALA A 57 11.82 -44.65 14.59
CA ALA A 57 11.37 -43.62 13.66
C ALA A 57 10.28 -44.14 12.71
N LYS A 58 10.40 -45.36 12.21
CA LYS A 58 9.37 -46.02 11.38
C LYS A 58 8.06 -46.21 12.14
N ARG A 59 8.12 -46.65 13.39
CA ARG A 59 6.92 -46.76 14.25
C ARG A 59 6.22 -45.42 14.48
N LEU A 60 6.98 -44.32 14.61
CA LEU A 60 6.40 -42.98 14.74
C LEU A 60 5.76 -42.51 13.44
N LEU A 61 6.36 -42.79 12.28
CA LEU A 61 5.76 -42.52 10.97
C LEU A 61 4.43 -43.27 10.80
N ASP A 62 4.42 -44.58 11.09
CA ASP A 62 3.21 -45.40 10.99
C ASP A 62 2.10 -44.90 11.93
N SER A 63 2.48 -44.50 13.16
CA SER A 63 1.54 -43.96 14.15
C SER A 63 0.99 -42.59 13.73
N LEU A 64 1.81 -41.73 13.13
CA LEU A 64 1.38 -40.42 12.60
C LEU A 64 0.36 -40.60 11.46
N ILE A 65 0.63 -41.54 10.54
CA ILE A 65 -0.27 -41.87 9.43
C ILE A 65 -1.61 -42.40 9.98
N GLN A 66 -1.55 -43.28 10.97
CA GLN A 66 -2.75 -43.85 11.60
C GLN A 66 -3.60 -42.78 12.28
N GLU A 67 -3.00 -41.83 13.01
CA GLU A 67 -3.74 -40.73 13.63
C GLU A 67 -4.33 -39.75 12.60
N LEU A 68 -3.67 -39.50 11.47
CA LEU A 68 -4.24 -38.73 10.37
C LEU A 68 -5.45 -39.43 9.75
N GLN A 69 -5.35 -40.73 9.49
CA GLN A 69 -6.44 -41.53 8.94
C GLN A 69 -7.64 -41.58 9.90
N LYS A 70 -7.38 -41.85 11.18
CA LYS A 70 -8.40 -41.80 12.23
C LYS A 70 -9.08 -40.44 12.27
N LYS A 71 -8.32 -39.34 12.23
CA LYS A 71 -8.88 -37.98 12.26
C LYS A 71 -9.67 -37.63 11.00
N ALA A 72 -9.31 -38.19 9.84
CA ALA A 72 -10.07 -38.07 8.61
C ALA A 72 -11.40 -38.84 8.67
N GLU A 73 -11.40 -40.05 9.23
CA GLU A 73 -12.59 -40.90 9.38
C GLU A 73 -13.64 -40.29 10.32
N HIS A 74 -13.20 -39.52 11.33
CA HIS A 74 -14.08 -38.83 12.27
C HIS A 74 -14.71 -37.54 11.71
N GLN A 75 -14.34 -37.09 10.51
CA GLN A 75 -15.00 -35.93 9.88
C GLN A 75 -16.31 -36.34 9.23
N VAL A 76 -17.42 -35.70 9.64
CA VAL A 76 -18.78 -35.94 9.13
C VAL A 76 -19.46 -34.60 8.79
N GLY A 77 -20.30 -34.58 7.74
CA GLY A 77 -21.03 -33.38 7.28
C GLY A 77 -20.44 -32.73 6.03
N GLU A 78 -21.17 -31.78 5.43
CA GLU A 78 -20.76 -31.09 4.18
C GLU A 78 -19.43 -30.33 4.34
N ASP A 79 -19.22 -29.65 5.47
CA ASP A 79 -17.97 -28.94 5.78
C ASP A 79 -16.78 -29.88 6.09
N GLY A 80 -17.07 -31.10 6.58
CA GLY A 80 -16.06 -32.11 6.95
C GLY A 80 -15.53 -32.94 5.77
N PHE A 81 -16.25 -32.96 4.65
CA PHE A 81 -15.91 -33.78 3.48
C PHE A 81 -14.56 -33.37 2.85
N LEU A 82 -14.35 -32.08 2.64
CA LEU A 82 -13.08 -31.56 2.08
C LEU A 82 -11.90 -31.85 3.02
N LEU A 83 -12.11 -31.69 4.33
CA LEU A 83 -11.08 -31.96 5.31
C LEU A 83 -10.70 -33.44 5.35
N LYS A 84 -11.67 -34.35 5.23
CA LYS A 84 -11.44 -35.80 5.13
C LYS A 84 -10.54 -36.16 3.95
N ILE A 85 -10.83 -35.63 2.76
CA ILE A 85 -10.01 -35.87 1.55
C ILE A 85 -8.60 -35.33 1.74
N LYS A 86 -8.45 -34.11 2.24
CA LYS A 86 -7.14 -33.50 2.49
C LYS A 86 -6.29 -34.29 3.48
N LEU A 87 -6.85 -34.67 4.63
CA LEU A 87 -6.13 -35.47 5.64
C LEU A 87 -5.72 -36.85 5.10
N GLY A 88 -6.56 -37.50 4.30
CA GLY A 88 -6.23 -38.75 3.61
C GLY A 88 -5.11 -38.60 2.57
N HIS A 89 -5.10 -37.49 1.84
CA HIS A 89 -4.02 -37.15 0.91
C HIS A 89 -2.70 -36.92 1.65
N TYR A 90 -2.69 -36.14 2.74
CA TYR A 90 -1.49 -35.90 3.54
C TYR A 90 -0.94 -37.18 4.17
N ALA A 91 -1.80 -38.10 4.62
CA ALA A 91 -1.36 -39.40 5.13
C ALA A 91 -0.61 -40.22 4.05
N SER A 92 -1.12 -40.22 2.82
CA SER A 92 -0.48 -40.89 1.69
C SER A 92 0.82 -40.20 1.26
N GLN A 93 0.83 -38.86 1.25
CA GLN A 93 1.99 -38.04 0.93
C GLN A 93 3.13 -38.27 1.92
N LEU A 94 2.89 -38.14 3.23
CA LEU A 94 3.90 -38.36 4.26
C LEU A 94 4.45 -39.78 4.23
N LYS A 95 3.60 -40.78 3.96
CA LYS A 95 4.04 -42.16 3.76
C LYS A 95 5.01 -42.26 2.58
N SER A 96 4.65 -41.71 1.42
CA SER A 96 5.50 -41.71 0.23
C SER A 96 6.85 -41.01 0.47
N THR A 97 6.82 -39.85 1.15
CA THR A 97 8.00 -39.02 1.38
C THR A 97 8.98 -39.64 2.38
N TYR A 98 8.49 -40.28 3.45
CA TYR A 98 9.34 -40.68 4.58
C TYR A 98 9.48 -42.20 4.79
N ASP A 99 8.72 -43.07 4.11
CA ASP A 99 8.80 -44.53 4.32
C ASP A 99 10.17 -45.12 3.97
N ARG A 100 10.88 -44.50 3.00
CA ARG A 100 12.25 -44.88 2.60
C ARG A 100 13.33 -44.38 3.56
N CYS A 101 13.07 -43.32 4.33
CA CYS A 101 14.01 -42.78 5.31
C CYS A 101 13.24 -42.14 6.49
N PRO A 102 12.75 -42.95 7.45
CA PRO A 102 11.91 -42.46 8.55
C PRO A 102 12.62 -41.49 9.51
N LEU A 103 13.96 -41.54 9.56
CA LEU A 103 14.77 -40.62 10.36
C LEU A 103 14.67 -39.17 9.86
N GLU A 104 14.44 -38.94 8.56
CA GLU A 104 14.22 -37.58 8.03
C GLU A 104 12.92 -36.95 8.55
N LEU A 105 11.89 -37.76 8.82
CA LEU A 105 10.65 -37.27 9.45
C LEU A 105 10.97 -36.73 10.85
N VAL A 106 11.72 -37.50 11.63
CA VAL A 106 12.13 -37.12 12.99
C VAL A 106 12.97 -35.85 12.96
N ARG A 107 13.94 -35.75 12.04
CA ARG A 107 14.75 -34.54 11.84
C ARG A 107 13.89 -33.33 11.47
N CYS A 108 12.93 -33.51 10.55
CA CYS A 108 12.01 -32.47 10.12
C CYS A 108 11.13 -31.96 11.28
N ILE A 109 10.49 -32.85 12.03
CA ILE A 109 9.61 -32.48 13.14
C ILE A 109 10.40 -31.84 14.29
N LYS A 110 11.60 -32.35 14.62
CA LYS A 110 12.48 -31.71 15.62
C LYS A 110 12.85 -30.28 15.21
N HIS A 111 13.20 -30.06 13.95
CA HIS A 111 13.52 -28.73 13.45
C HIS A 111 12.32 -27.77 13.52
N ILE A 112 11.12 -28.23 13.15
CA ILE A 112 9.88 -27.45 13.23
C ILE A 112 9.59 -27.07 14.69
N LEU A 113 9.53 -28.04 15.60
CA LEU A 113 9.19 -27.80 17.01
C LEU A 113 10.22 -26.91 17.70
N TYR A 114 11.51 -27.10 17.43
CA TYR A 114 12.58 -26.26 17.96
C TYR A 114 12.44 -24.81 17.48
N THR A 115 12.19 -24.61 16.18
CA THR A 115 12.09 -23.27 15.59
C THR A 115 10.82 -22.55 16.04
N GLU A 116 9.68 -23.24 16.14
CA GLU A 116 8.45 -22.70 16.73
C GLU A 116 8.69 -22.24 18.18
N GLN A 117 9.29 -23.08 19.02
CA GLN A 117 9.57 -22.73 20.41
C GLN A 117 10.52 -21.54 20.53
N ARG A 118 11.53 -21.46 19.65
CA ARG A 118 12.44 -20.31 19.59
C ARG A 118 11.68 -19.03 19.23
N LEU A 119 10.88 -19.05 18.17
CA LEU A 119 10.09 -17.91 17.71
C LEU A 119 9.09 -17.43 18.78
N VAL A 120 8.42 -18.37 19.46
CA VAL A 120 7.51 -18.04 20.57
C VAL A 120 8.26 -17.40 21.74
N ARG A 121 9.43 -17.92 22.12
CA ARG A 121 10.26 -17.33 23.18
C ARG A 121 10.78 -15.94 22.80
N GLU A 122 11.23 -15.77 21.56
CA GLU A 122 11.68 -14.49 21.01
C GLU A 122 10.54 -13.48 21.00
N ALA A 123 9.33 -13.86 20.58
CA ALA A 123 8.14 -12.99 20.59
C ALA A 123 7.63 -12.67 22.00
N THR A 124 7.81 -13.57 22.96
CA THR A 124 7.40 -13.34 24.36
C THR A 124 8.38 -12.42 25.11
N ASN A 125 9.67 -12.51 24.79
CA ASN A 125 10.74 -11.72 25.44
C ASN A 125 11.02 -10.39 24.74
N SER A 126 10.62 -10.23 23.48
CA SER A 126 10.72 -8.97 22.77
C SER A 126 9.41 -8.18 22.92
N SER A 127 9.44 -7.12 23.73
CA SER A 127 8.53 -5.99 23.55
C SER A 127 8.84 -5.33 22.20
N SER A 128 8.41 -5.97 21.11
CA SER A 128 8.72 -5.55 19.75
C SER A 128 7.92 -4.27 19.39
N PRO A 129 8.51 -3.28 18.70
CA PRO A 129 7.85 -2.02 18.33
C PRO A 129 6.60 -2.21 17.45
N VAL A 130 6.48 -3.36 16.78
CA VAL A 130 5.35 -3.70 15.90
C VAL A 130 4.05 -3.89 16.69
N GLY A 131 4.12 -4.46 17.90
CA GLY A 131 2.97 -4.56 18.80
C GLY A 131 2.48 -3.18 19.26
N SER A 132 3.40 -2.27 19.55
CA SER A 132 3.08 -0.87 19.92
C SER A 132 2.46 -0.08 18.77
N LEU A 133 2.87 -0.32 17.52
CA LEU A 133 2.30 0.34 16.34
C LEU A 133 0.88 -0.15 16.03
N MET A 134 0.63 -1.46 16.16
CA MET A 134 -0.72 -2.03 15.95
C MET A 134 -1.70 -1.63 17.06
N ASP A 135 -1.21 -1.55 18.29
CA ASP A 135 -1.98 -1.04 19.43
C ASP A 135 -2.28 0.46 19.29
N SER A 136 -1.32 1.26 18.79
CA SER A 136 -1.53 2.68 18.46
C SER A 136 -2.54 2.90 17.32
N MET A 137 -2.49 2.09 16.26
CA MET A 137 -3.47 2.15 15.15
C MET A 137 -4.87 1.76 15.62
N SER A 138 -4.98 0.73 16.46
CA SER A 138 -6.25 0.31 17.06
C SER A 138 -6.83 1.39 18.00
N GLN A 139 -6.00 2.03 18.80
CA GLN A 139 -6.39 3.14 19.67
C GLN A 139 -6.88 4.35 18.88
N LYS A 140 -6.18 4.76 17.81
CA LYS A 140 -6.65 5.83 16.91
C LYS A 140 -7.98 5.48 16.26
N TYR A 141 -8.14 4.25 15.79
CA TYR A 141 -9.41 3.78 15.23
C TYR A 141 -10.56 3.91 16.24
N HIS A 142 -10.33 3.55 17.50
CA HIS A 142 -11.31 3.71 18.58
C HIS A 142 -11.64 5.19 18.86
N GLN A 143 -10.61 6.04 18.96
CA GLN A 143 -10.80 7.49 19.19
C GLN A 143 -11.63 8.15 18.09
N ILE A 144 -11.33 7.83 16.82
CA ILE A 144 -12.08 8.35 15.67
C ILE A 144 -13.55 7.92 15.75
N ASN A 145 -13.83 6.65 16.06
CA ASN A 145 -15.22 6.17 16.17
C ASN A 145 -15.96 6.73 17.39
N GLN A 146 -15.27 6.99 18.50
CA GLN A 146 -15.86 7.65 19.66
C GLN A 146 -16.29 9.09 19.32
N ALA A 147 -15.45 9.84 18.60
CA ALA A 147 -15.81 11.19 18.14
C ALA A 147 -16.99 11.18 17.16
N PHE A 148 -17.12 10.15 16.31
CA PHE A 148 -18.31 9.98 15.47
C PHE A 148 -19.57 9.72 16.29
N GLU A 149 -19.50 8.95 17.37
CA GLU A 149 -20.63 8.69 18.24
C GLU A 149 -21.08 9.97 18.98
N GLU A 150 -20.14 10.78 19.45
CA GLU A 150 -20.42 12.09 20.02
C GLU A 150 -21.13 13.01 19.00
N LEU A 151 -20.59 13.10 17.78
CA LEU A 151 -21.19 13.87 16.69
C LEU A 151 -22.60 13.38 16.32
N ARG A 152 -22.83 12.07 16.35
CA ARG A 152 -24.14 11.46 16.11
C ARG A 152 -25.16 11.91 17.16
N ILE A 153 -24.78 11.86 18.44
CA ILE A 153 -25.63 12.31 19.54
C ILE A 153 -25.96 13.79 19.40
N LEU A 154 -24.95 14.64 19.17
CA LEU A 154 -25.15 16.09 18.99
C LEU A 154 -26.09 16.41 17.82
N THR A 155 -25.91 15.73 16.69
CA THR A 155 -26.73 15.91 15.49
C THR A 155 -28.18 15.45 15.70
N GLN A 156 -28.39 14.41 16.51
CA GLN A 156 -29.73 13.96 16.88
C GLN A 156 -30.41 14.93 17.83
N ASP A 157 -29.65 15.54 18.74
CA ASP A 157 -30.14 16.51 19.71
C ASP A 157 -30.59 17.81 19.02
N THR A 158 -29.82 18.31 18.05
CA THR A 158 -30.21 19.47 17.23
C THR A 158 -31.45 19.19 16.36
N GLU A 159 -31.59 17.97 15.83
CA GLU A 159 -32.81 17.57 15.09
C GLU A 159 -34.05 17.58 16.01
N ASN A 160 -33.92 17.11 17.25
CA ASN A 160 -35.01 17.11 18.21
C ASN A 160 -35.42 18.55 18.58
N ASP A 161 -34.44 19.43 18.80
CA ASP A 161 -34.69 20.84 19.08
C ASP A 161 -35.31 21.57 17.89
N LEU A 162 -34.87 21.27 16.67
CA LEU A 162 -35.45 21.81 15.44
C LEU A 162 -36.92 21.39 15.28
N ARG A 163 -37.27 20.13 15.55
CA ARG A 163 -38.66 19.66 15.53
C ARG A 163 -39.53 20.35 16.58
N LYS A 164 -39.01 20.54 17.79
CA LYS A 164 -39.70 21.29 18.85
C LYS A 164 -39.91 22.76 18.46
N LEU A 165 -38.87 23.39 17.90
CA LEU A 165 -38.93 24.77 17.42
C LEU A 165 -39.99 24.93 16.32
N GLN A 166 -40.04 24.00 15.36
CA GLN A 166 -41.05 23.98 14.31
C GLN A 166 -42.46 23.90 14.91
N HIS A 167 -42.72 22.96 15.81
CA HIS A 167 -44.02 22.81 16.45
C HIS A 167 -44.46 24.06 17.23
N ASN A 168 -43.54 24.65 18.02
CA ASN A 168 -43.81 25.87 18.77
C ASN A 168 -44.10 27.06 17.83
N GLN A 169 -43.38 27.15 16.71
CA GLN A 169 -43.60 28.19 15.71
C GLN A 169 -44.97 28.02 15.01
N GLU A 170 -45.35 26.79 14.65
CA GLU A 170 -46.68 26.51 14.08
C GLU A 170 -47.79 26.89 15.07
N TYR A 171 -47.64 26.55 16.34
CA TYR A 171 -48.60 26.95 17.39
C TYR A 171 -48.66 28.47 17.56
N PHE A 172 -47.52 29.16 17.54
CA PHE A 172 -47.45 30.62 17.56
C PHE A 172 -48.21 31.25 16.39
N ILE A 173 -48.03 30.73 15.18
CA ILE A 173 -48.73 31.23 13.98
C ILE A 173 -50.24 31.09 14.14
N ILE A 174 -50.74 29.96 14.68
CA ILE A 174 -52.16 29.76 14.95
C ILE A 174 -52.70 30.78 15.95
N GLN A 175 -52.00 31.01 17.06
CA GLN A 175 -52.41 32.01 18.06
C GLN A 175 -52.35 33.44 17.51
N TYR A 176 -51.38 33.73 16.64
CA TYR A 176 -51.28 35.02 15.96
C TYR A 176 -52.47 35.25 15.02
N GLN A 177 -52.89 34.23 14.27
CA GLN A 177 -54.10 34.29 13.43
C GLN A 177 -55.37 34.50 14.27
N GLU A 178 -55.47 33.86 15.44
CA GLU A 178 -56.60 34.09 16.36
C GLU A 178 -56.60 35.53 16.89
N SER A 179 -55.44 36.11 17.20
CA SER A 179 -55.33 37.53 17.56
C SER A 179 -55.88 38.45 16.46
N LEU A 180 -55.53 38.19 15.20
CA LEU A 180 -56.05 38.93 14.05
C LEU A 180 -57.58 38.75 13.90
N ARG A 181 -58.10 37.56 14.18
CA ARG A 181 -59.54 37.28 14.18
C ARG A 181 -60.28 38.06 15.27
N ILE A 182 -59.74 38.11 16.48
CA ILE A 182 -60.29 38.91 17.59
C ILE A 182 -60.25 40.40 17.23
N GLN A 183 -59.17 40.88 16.59
CA GLN A 183 -59.06 42.26 16.13
C GLN A 183 -60.12 42.59 15.06
N ALA A 184 -60.37 41.69 14.11
CA ALA A 184 -61.43 41.84 13.13
C ALA A 184 -62.82 41.87 13.80
N GLN A 185 -63.07 40.99 14.78
CA GLN A 185 -64.31 41.02 15.57
C GLN A 185 -64.50 42.35 16.31
N LEU A 186 -63.45 42.88 16.94
CA LEU A 186 -63.48 44.19 17.59
C LEU A 186 -63.81 45.31 16.59
N SER A 187 -63.23 45.29 15.39
CA SER A 187 -63.56 46.28 14.36
C SER A 187 -65.01 46.18 13.86
N SER A 188 -65.57 44.97 13.82
CA SER A 188 -66.97 44.72 13.44
C SER A 188 -67.98 45.11 14.52
N LEU A 189 -67.58 45.25 15.80
CA LEU A 189 -68.49 45.71 16.86
C LEU A 189 -68.99 47.14 16.62
N ALA A 190 -68.29 47.94 15.82
CA ALA A 190 -68.70 49.30 15.47
C ALA A 190 -70.04 49.35 14.70
N THR A 191 -70.48 48.23 14.09
CA THR A 191 -71.74 48.16 13.32
C THR A 191 -72.94 47.67 14.15
N LEU A 192 -72.74 47.30 15.42
CA LEU A 192 -73.78 46.75 16.29
C LEU A 192 -74.42 47.82 17.21
N PRO A 193 -75.64 47.57 17.73
CA PRO A 193 -76.31 48.47 18.68
C PRO A 193 -75.50 48.70 19.97
N PRO A 194 -75.63 49.88 20.62
CA PRO A 194 -74.81 50.24 21.79
C PRO A 194 -74.91 49.27 22.98
N ALA A 195 -76.09 48.68 23.19
CA ALA A 195 -76.35 47.74 24.30
C ALA A 195 -75.58 46.42 24.12
N ASP A 196 -75.56 45.86 22.91
CA ASP A 196 -74.84 44.62 22.61
C ASP A 196 -73.32 44.83 22.60
N ARG A 197 -72.89 46.02 22.18
CA ARG A 197 -71.49 46.44 22.20
C ARG A 197 -70.95 46.51 23.62
N GLN A 198 -71.64 47.19 24.54
CA GLN A 198 -71.23 47.28 25.95
C GLN A 198 -71.10 45.91 26.63
N LEU A 199 -71.87 44.91 26.19
CA LEU A 199 -71.82 43.56 26.76
C LEU A 199 -70.64 42.72 26.24
N ARG A 200 -70.28 42.85 24.95
CA ARG A 200 -69.26 42.00 24.29
C ARG A 200 -67.86 42.60 24.24
N GLU A 201 -67.74 43.93 24.18
CA GLU A 201 -66.47 44.66 24.03
C GLU A 201 -65.47 44.37 25.17
N PRO A 202 -65.85 44.36 26.47
CA PRO A 202 -64.89 44.09 27.55
C PRO A 202 -64.29 42.67 27.50
N SER A 203 -65.11 41.67 27.14
CA SER A 203 -64.67 40.27 27.03
C SER A 203 -63.66 40.09 25.90
N LEU A 204 -63.91 40.70 24.73
CA LEU A 204 -63.02 40.64 23.58
C LEU A 204 -61.70 41.40 23.82
N LEU A 205 -61.75 42.55 24.50
CA LEU A 205 -60.55 43.28 24.91
C LEU A 205 -59.70 42.48 25.91
N SER A 206 -60.32 41.83 26.89
CA SER A 206 -59.60 40.96 27.85
C SER A 206 -58.97 39.75 27.17
N LYS A 207 -59.68 39.10 26.23
CA LYS A 207 -59.13 37.99 25.43
C LYS A 207 -57.95 38.46 24.58
N ARG A 208 -58.08 39.60 23.90
CA ARG A 208 -57.00 40.21 23.10
C ARG A 208 -55.76 40.46 23.94
N ALA A 209 -55.89 41.12 25.10
CA ALA A 209 -54.76 41.42 25.97
C ALA A 209 -54.04 40.15 26.44
N THR A 210 -54.80 39.09 26.74
CA THR A 210 -54.23 37.78 27.14
C THR A 210 -53.43 37.13 26.00
N VAL A 211 -53.98 37.12 24.78
CA VAL A 211 -53.31 36.56 23.60
C VAL A 211 -52.10 37.40 23.20
N GLU A 212 -52.18 38.74 23.21
CA GLU A 212 -51.05 39.63 22.90
C GLU A 212 -49.90 39.49 23.90
N ALA A 213 -50.20 39.38 25.20
CA ALA A 213 -49.20 39.14 26.23
C ALA A 213 -48.52 37.77 26.04
N TRP A 214 -49.30 36.74 25.69
CA TRP A 214 -48.76 35.42 25.35
C TRP A 214 -47.88 35.47 24.09
N LEU A 215 -48.33 36.12 23.01
CA LEU A 215 -47.57 36.26 21.76
C LEU A 215 -46.24 36.98 22.00
N THR A 216 -46.23 38.05 22.79
CA THR A 216 -44.98 38.78 23.08
C THR A 216 -44.00 37.91 23.87
N ARG A 217 -44.50 37.15 24.86
CA ARG A 217 -43.67 36.19 25.61
C ARG A 217 -43.14 35.08 24.71
N GLU A 218 -43.99 34.50 23.89
CA GLU A 218 -43.64 33.36 23.05
C GLU A 218 -42.71 33.74 21.90
N ALA A 219 -42.84 34.93 21.33
CA ALA A 219 -41.89 35.46 20.35
C ALA A 219 -40.46 35.52 20.92
N ASN A 220 -40.31 35.99 22.17
CA ASN A 220 -39.02 35.98 22.86
C ASN A 220 -38.51 34.55 23.13
N THR A 221 -39.39 33.63 23.49
CA THR A 221 -39.07 32.21 23.69
C THR A 221 -38.55 31.58 22.39
N LEU A 222 -39.24 31.79 21.26
CA LEU A 222 -38.84 31.31 19.94
C LEU A 222 -37.49 31.88 19.51
N GLN A 223 -37.24 33.17 19.77
CA GLN A 223 -35.94 33.79 19.48
C GLN A 223 -34.81 33.15 20.30
N LYS A 224 -35.03 32.85 21.59
CA LYS A 224 -34.07 32.13 22.42
C LYS A 224 -33.81 30.71 21.92
N TYR A 225 -34.85 29.98 21.52
CA TYR A 225 -34.69 28.64 20.94
C TYR A 225 -33.93 28.66 19.62
N ARG A 226 -34.20 29.64 18.75
CA ARG A 226 -33.43 29.85 17.51
C ARG A 226 -31.95 30.10 17.79
N LEU A 227 -31.63 30.97 18.75
CA LEU A 227 -30.25 31.26 19.13
C LEU A 227 -29.55 30.03 19.72
N GLY A 228 -30.19 29.34 20.66
CA GLY A 228 -29.64 28.12 21.26
C GLY A 228 -29.39 27.00 20.23
N LEU A 229 -30.29 26.85 19.25
CA LEU A 229 -30.11 25.91 18.15
C LEU A 229 -28.90 26.29 17.27
N ALA A 230 -28.75 27.58 16.93
CA ALA A 230 -27.60 28.06 16.17
C ALA A 230 -26.26 27.84 16.90
N GLU A 231 -26.22 28.13 18.21
CA GLU A 231 -25.03 27.87 19.05
C GLU A 231 -24.68 26.37 19.12
N LYS A 232 -25.70 25.50 19.25
CA LYS A 232 -25.49 24.04 19.19
C LYS A 232 -24.91 23.63 17.84
N HIS A 233 -25.45 24.13 16.72
CA HIS A 233 -24.88 23.87 15.40
C HIS A 233 -23.44 24.36 15.29
N GLN A 234 -23.12 25.55 15.80
CA GLN A 234 -21.75 26.08 15.77
C GLN A 234 -20.76 25.14 16.47
N LYS A 235 -21.13 24.61 17.64
CA LYS A 235 -20.33 23.60 18.37
C LYS A 235 -20.17 22.30 17.59
N THR A 236 -21.26 21.79 17.00
CA THR A 236 -21.23 20.58 16.17
C THR A 236 -20.33 20.77 14.94
N LEU A 237 -20.40 21.91 14.25
CA LEU A 237 -19.55 22.22 13.10
C LEU A 237 -18.07 22.32 13.47
N ALA A 238 -17.74 22.88 14.64
CA ALA A 238 -16.36 22.95 15.12
C ALA A 238 -15.78 21.54 15.36
N LEU A 239 -16.56 20.65 15.98
CA LEU A 239 -16.16 19.24 16.18
C LEU A 239 -16.07 18.48 14.84
N LEU A 240 -17.01 18.71 13.92
CA LEU A 240 -16.96 18.14 12.57
C LEU A 240 -15.68 18.54 11.84
N ARG A 241 -15.28 19.81 11.93
CA ARG A 241 -14.06 20.31 11.31
C ARG A 241 -12.81 19.68 11.94
N LYS A 242 -12.76 19.55 13.26
CA LYS A 242 -11.68 18.83 13.95
C LYS A 242 -11.57 17.39 13.49
N GLN A 243 -12.70 16.68 13.43
CA GLN A 243 -12.76 15.28 12.99
C GLN A 243 -12.36 15.14 11.52
N GLN A 244 -12.80 16.07 10.67
CA GLN A 244 -12.41 16.13 9.27
C GLN A 244 -10.89 16.30 9.10
N THR A 245 -10.26 17.19 9.86
CA THR A 245 -8.80 17.38 9.83
C THR A 245 -8.06 16.09 10.18
N VAL A 246 -8.47 15.38 11.24
CA VAL A 246 -7.83 14.08 11.60
C VAL A 246 -7.93 13.07 10.44
N ILE A 247 -9.12 12.93 9.84
CA ILE A 247 -9.31 11.93 8.78
C ILE A 247 -8.62 12.33 7.47
N LEU A 248 -8.72 13.60 7.06
CA LEU A 248 -8.23 14.07 5.76
C LEU A 248 -6.75 14.46 5.79
N ASP A 249 -6.29 15.13 6.84
CA ASP A 249 -4.94 15.70 6.92
C ASP A 249 -3.94 14.77 7.62
N ASP A 250 -4.41 13.85 8.48
CA ASP A 250 -3.53 12.82 9.06
C ASP A 250 -3.67 11.49 8.32
N GLU A 251 -4.83 10.84 8.41
CA GLU A 251 -4.98 9.44 7.99
C GLU A 251 -4.95 9.27 6.46
N LEU A 252 -5.67 10.14 5.72
CA LEU A 252 -5.67 10.10 4.26
C LEU A 252 -4.33 10.56 3.67
N ILE A 253 -3.65 11.55 4.28
CA ILE A 253 -2.29 11.94 3.84
C ILE A 253 -1.29 10.82 4.11
N GLN A 254 -1.37 10.15 5.27
CA GLN A 254 -0.53 8.99 5.57
C GLN A 254 -0.77 7.84 4.59
N TRP A 255 -2.02 7.55 4.22
CA TRP A 255 -2.32 6.57 3.18
C TRP A 255 -1.73 6.98 1.82
N LYS A 256 -1.91 8.24 1.39
CA LYS A 256 -1.29 8.78 0.16
C LYS A 256 0.25 8.67 0.20
N ARG A 257 0.86 8.86 1.36
CA ARG A 257 2.31 8.70 1.56
C ARG A 257 2.73 7.23 1.45
N ARG A 258 1.97 6.30 2.03
CA ARG A 258 2.22 4.86 1.89
C ARG A 258 2.11 4.41 0.43
N GLN A 259 1.09 4.86 -0.31
CA GLN A 259 0.96 4.59 -1.75
C GLN A 259 2.17 5.12 -2.54
N GLN A 260 2.66 6.32 -2.20
CA GLN A 260 3.87 6.88 -2.83
C GLN A 260 5.10 6.00 -2.57
N LEU A 261 5.27 5.49 -1.35
CA LEU A 261 6.37 4.61 -0.98
C LEU A 261 6.24 3.22 -1.61
N ALA A 262 5.03 2.66 -1.70
CA ALA A 262 4.74 1.41 -2.37
C ALA A 262 5.18 1.43 -3.85
N GLY A 263 5.04 2.59 -4.52
CA GLY A 263 5.59 2.81 -5.87
C GLY A 263 7.11 2.64 -5.99
N ASN A 264 7.85 2.78 -4.88
CA ASN A 264 9.30 2.54 -4.81
C ASN A 264 9.65 1.17 -4.23
N GLY A 265 8.68 0.26 -4.06
CA GLY A 265 8.89 -1.04 -3.44
C GLY A 265 8.64 -1.06 -1.93
N GLY A 266 8.00 -0.03 -1.39
CA GLY A 266 7.58 0.03 0.00
C GLY A 266 6.49 -0.99 0.35
N PRO A 267 6.16 -1.11 1.65
CA PRO A 267 5.05 -1.94 2.07
C PRO A 267 3.76 -1.49 1.39
N PRO A 268 2.81 -2.41 1.14
CA PRO A 268 1.55 -2.08 0.48
C PRO A 268 0.79 -1.00 1.27
N GLU A 269 0.11 -0.11 0.55
CA GLU A 269 -0.62 1.03 1.12
C GLU A 269 -1.74 0.66 2.10
N GLY A 270 -2.22 -0.59 2.03
CA GLY A 270 -3.37 -1.08 2.79
C GLY A 270 -4.71 -0.71 2.15
N GLY A 271 -5.78 -1.35 2.61
CA GLY A 271 -7.13 -1.14 2.08
C GLY A 271 -7.67 0.26 2.35
N LEU A 272 -8.41 0.80 1.39
CA LEU A 272 -9.11 2.09 1.49
C LEU A 272 -10.44 2.00 2.25
N ASP A 273 -10.94 0.80 2.56
CA ASP A 273 -12.31 0.61 3.02
C ASP A 273 -12.58 1.25 4.39
N ILE A 274 -11.60 1.24 5.30
CA ILE A 274 -11.71 1.94 6.59
C ILE A 274 -11.81 3.45 6.37
N LEU A 275 -10.93 4.02 5.55
CA LEU A 275 -10.95 5.45 5.22
C LEU A 275 -12.25 5.84 4.50
N GLN A 276 -12.73 5.00 3.60
CA GLN A 276 -14.03 5.20 2.95
C GLN A 276 -15.14 5.24 3.99
N SER A 277 -15.20 4.28 4.90
CA SER A 277 -16.24 4.24 5.94
C SER A 277 -16.25 5.50 6.81
N TRP A 278 -15.08 6.05 7.14
CA TRP A 278 -14.96 7.31 7.89
C TRP A 278 -15.38 8.53 7.07
N CYS A 279 -14.97 8.60 5.79
CA CYS A 279 -15.37 9.67 4.89
C CYS A 279 -16.88 9.66 4.62
N GLU A 280 -17.47 8.48 4.48
CA GLU A 280 -18.91 8.27 4.32
C GLU A 280 -19.69 8.70 5.57
N LYS A 281 -19.24 8.31 6.77
CA LYS A 281 -19.83 8.77 8.04
C LYS A 281 -19.76 10.29 8.16
N LEU A 282 -18.61 10.90 7.85
CA LEU A 282 -18.46 12.36 7.82
C LEU A 282 -19.45 12.99 6.83
N ALA A 283 -19.50 12.49 5.59
CA ALA A 283 -20.37 13.02 4.55
C ALA A 283 -21.85 12.98 4.98
N GLU A 284 -22.28 11.88 5.59
CA GLU A 284 -23.63 11.70 6.09
C GLU A 284 -23.94 12.70 7.23
N THR A 285 -23.08 12.81 8.24
CA THR A 285 -23.29 13.73 9.37
C THR A 285 -23.24 15.20 8.94
N ILE A 286 -22.31 15.57 8.04
CA ILE A 286 -22.24 16.92 7.46
C ILE A 286 -23.51 17.22 6.67
N TRP A 287 -23.98 16.28 5.85
CA TRP A 287 -25.19 16.47 5.05
C TRP A 287 -26.43 16.64 5.91
N GLN A 288 -26.58 15.83 6.97
CA GLN A 288 -27.68 15.94 7.92
C GLN A 288 -27.70 17.32 8.60
N ASN A 289 -26.57 17.79 9.11
CA ASN A 289 -26.48 19.12 9.71
C ASN A 289 -26.80 20.24 8.71
N ARG A 290 -26.41 20.08 7.44
CA ARG A 290 -26.76 21.05 6.37
C ARG A 290 -28.26 21.15 6.15
N GLN A 291 -28.94 20.00 6.10
CA GLN A 291 -30.40 19.97 5.95
C GLN A 291 -31.10 20.59 7.16
N GLN A 292 -30.59 20.36 8.38
CA GLN A 292 -31.11 20.99 9.59
C GLN A 292 -30.96 22.52 9.56
N ILE A 293 -29.78 23.04 9.22
CA ILE A 293 -29.53 24.49 9.11
C ILE A 293 -30.45 25.14 8.07
N ARG A 294 -30.64 24.50 6.92
CA ARG A 294 -31.57 25.00 5.89
C ARG A 294 -33.03 24.98 6.32
N ARG A 295 -33.45 23.94 7.06
CA ARG A 295 -34.80 23.91 7.66
C ARG A 295 -34.96 25.03 8.68
N ALA A 296 -33.94 25.32 9.50
CA ALA A 296 -33.96 26.45 10.43
C ALA A 296 -34.07 27.80 9.69
N GLU A 297 -33.35 27.95 8.57
CA GLU A 297 -33.45 29.12 7.69
C GLU A 297 -34.86 29.26 7.08
N HIS A 298 -35.46 28.16 6.63
CA HIS A 298 -36.84 28.17 6.13
C HIS A 298 -37.85 28.58 7.21
N LEU A 299 -37.73 28.03 8.42
CA LEU A 299 -38.57 28.43 9.56
C LEU A 299 -38.39 29.93 9.88
N ARG A 300 -37.17 30.45 9.80
CA ARG A 300 -36.91 31.89 9.97
C ARG A 300 -37.59 32.74 8.89
N GLN A 301 -37.56 32.30 7.63
CA GLN A 301 -38.23 33.00 6.53
C GLN A 301 -39.76 33.00 6.67
N GLN A 302 -40.35 31.92 7.17
CA GLN A 302 -41.80 31.83 7.41
C GLN A 302 -42.29 32.78 8.51
N LEU A 303 -41.49 32.98 9.55
CA LEU A 303 -41.80 33.90 10.65
C LEU A 303 -40.56 34.78 10.95
N PRO A 304 -40.40 35.91 10.23
CA PRO A 304 -39.28 36.81 10.41
C PRO A 304 -39.46 37.61 11.71
N ILE A 305 -38.68 37.24 12.72
CA ILE A 305 -38.56 37.99 13.98
C ILE A 305 -37.18 38.69 13.93
N PRO A 306 -37.11 40.03 14.01
CA PRO A 306 -35.84 40.75 13.97
C PRO A 306 -34.85 40.27 15.03
N GLY A 307 -33.60 40.04 14.65
CA GLY A 307 -32.55 39.60 15.58
C GLY A 307 -31.29 39.06 14.87
N PRO A 308 -30.24 38.70 15.64
CA PRO A 308 -28.92 38.31 15.10
C PRO A 308 -28.90 36.95 14.39
N ILE A 309 -30.03 36.22 14.40
CA ILE A 309 -30.11 34.85 13.86
C ILE A 309 -29.84 34.77 12.36
N GLU A 310 -30.12 35.85 11.61
CA GLU A 310 -29.90 35.88 10.16
C GLU A 310 -28.40 35.83 9.80
N GLU A 311 -27.58 36.61 10.49
CA GLU A 311 -26.12 36.61 10.33
C GLU A 311 -25.53 35.25 10.74
N LEU A 312 -25.97 34.71 11.89
CA LEU A 312 -25.51 33.42 12.39
C LEU A 312 -25.85 32.26 11.43
N LEU A 313 -27.07 32.20 10.90
CA LEU A 313 -27.44 31.14 9.95
C LEU A 313 -26.65 31.27 8.64
N THR A 314 -26.34 32.49 8.20
CA THR A 314 -25.51 32.74 7.02
C THR A 314 -24.08 32.24 7.24
N GLU A 315 -23.49 32.52 8.41
CA GLU A 315 -22.16 32.04 8.80
C GLU A 315 -22.11 30.50 8.91
N LEU A 316 -23.13 29.89 9.53
CA LEU A 316 -23.27 28.43 9.63
C LEU A 316 -23.37 27.78 8.25
N ASN A 317 -24.17 28.36 7.35
CA ASN A 317 -24.31 27.90 5.96
C ASN A 317 -22.98 28.02 5.19
N SER A 318 -22.22 29.10 5.37
CA SER A 318 -20.88 29.25 4.76
C SER A 318 -19.94 28.17 5.30
N THR A 319 -19.84 28.05 6.62
CA THR A 319 -18.93 27.12 7.29
C THR A 319 -19.19 25.66 6.90
N ILE A 320 -20.45 25.24 6.87
CA ILE A 320 -20.78 23.86 6.49
C ILE A 320 -20.57 23.61 4.98
N THR A 321 -20.72 24.64 4.15
CA THR A 321 -20.40 24.57 2.71
C THR A 321 -18.91 24.42 2.49
N ASP A 322 -18.08 25.09 3.28
CA ASP A 322 -16.61 24.92 3.23
C ASP A 322 -16.20 23.52 3.67
N ILE A 323 -16.78 23.02 4.76
CA ILE A 323 -16.51 21.67 5.29
C ILE A 323 -16.86 20.61 4.23
N ILE A 324 -18.05 20.65 3.62
CA ILE A 324 -18.39 19.66 2.59
C ILE A 324 -17.52 19.81 1.34
N SER A 325 -17.17 21.03 0.95
CA SER A 325 -16.30 21.27 -0.21
C SER A 325 -14.90 20.70 0.00
N ALA A 326 -14.31 20.91 1.18
CA ALA A 326 -13.03 20.33 1.54
C ALA A 326 -13.09 18.79 1.55
N LEU A 327 -14.19 18.20 2.04
CA LEU A 327 -14.38 16.75 2.06
C LEU A 327 -14.44 16.17 0.65
N VAL A 328 -15.32 16.71 -0.20
CA VAL A 328 -15.54 16.19 -1.56
C VAL A 328 -14.28 16.33 -2.42
N THR A 329 -13.59 17.47 -2.33
CA THR A 329 -12.36 17.71 -3.10
C THR A 329 -11.20 16.83 -2.64
N SER A 330 -11.04 16.60 -1.34
CA SER A 330 -9.92 15.81 -0.79
C SER A 330 -10.06 14.30 -0.98
N THR A 331 -11.31 13.82 -1.09
CA THR A 331 -11.67 12.39 -1.21
C THR A 331 -11.76 11.89 -2.64
N PHE A 332 -11.56 12.76 -3.63
CA PHE A 332 -11.31 12.37 -5.01
C PHE A 332 -9.83 11.98 -5.16
N ILE A 333 -9.55 10.68 -5.16
CA ILE A 333 -8.19 10.14 -5.06
C ILE A 333 -7.87 9.18 -6.20
N ILE A 334 -6.57 9.03 -6.47
CA ILE A 334 -6.06 8.01 -7.37
C ILE A 334 -5.81 6.76 -6.53
N GLU A 335 -6.62 5.73 -6.74
CA GLU A 335 -6.51 4.44 -6.05
C GLU A 335 -5.40 3.59 -6.65
N LYS A 336 -5.35 3.50 -7.98
CA LYS A 336 -4.26 2.85 -8.72
C LYS A 336 -3.53 3.88 -9.56
N GLN A 337 -2.28 4.18 -9.18
CA GLN A 337 -1.44 5.12 -9.92
C GLN A 337 -1.11 4.59 -11.32
N PRO A 338 -1.03 5.47 -12.33
CA PRO A 338 -0.41 5.10 -13.60
C PRO A 338 1.08 4.76 -13.38
N PRO A 339 1.69 3.95 -14.26
CA PRO A 339 3.12 3.68 -14.21
C PRO A 339 3.93 4.98 -14.17
N GLN A 340 4.95 5.04 -13.30
CA GLN A 340 5.79 6.23 -13.15
C GLN A 340 6.67 6.48 -14.38
N VAL A 341 7.03 5.42 -15.11
CA VAL A 341 7.74 5.48 -16.38
C VAL A 341 6.80 5.01 -17.47
N LEU A 342 6.47 5.91 -18.40
CA LEU A 342 5.57 5.64 -19.52
C LEU A 342 6.35 5.67 -20.83
N LYS A 343 6.19 4.62 -21.64
CA LYS A 343 6.63 4.60 -23.03
C LYS A 343 5.47 5.02 -23.93
N THR A 344 5.78 5.78 -24.99
CA THR A 344 4.77 6.22 -25.97
C THR A 344 4.17 5.01 -26.69
N GLN A 345 2.89 5.13 -27.07
CA GLN A 345 2.12 4.09 -27.77
C GLN A 345 1.88 2.81 -26.94
N THR A 346 2.37 2.75 -25.71
CA THR A 346 2.15 1.61 -24.81
C THR A 346 0.87 1.83 -24.01
N LYS A 347 0.07 0.79 -23.83
CA LYS A 347 -1.15 0.86 -23.02
C LYS A 347 -0.78 0.91 -21.54
N PHE A 348 -1.51 1.71 -20.77
CA PHE A 348 -1.40 1.78 -19.32
C PHE A 348 -2.77 2.00 -18.68
N ALA A 349 -2.83 1.72 -17.38
CA ALA A 349 -4.05 1.79 -16.60
C ALA A 349 -3.90 2.70 -15.38
N ALA A 350 -5.01 3.25 -14.92
CA ALA A 350 -5.13 3.97 -13.65
C ALA A 350 -6.56 3.85 -13.12
N THR A 351 -6.74 3.99 -11.81
CA THR A 351 -8.06 3.95 -11.18
C THR A 351 -8.22 5.15 -10.27
N VAL A 352 -9.34 5.85 -10.41
CA VAL A 352 -9.71 7.02 -9.62
C VAL A 352 -10.97 6.69 -8.84
N ARG A 353 -11.02 7.01 -7.55
CA ARG A 353 -12.12 6.71 -6.64
C ARG A 353 -12.57 7.98 -5.92
N LEU A 354 -13.89 8.13 -5.74
CA LEU A 354 -14.49 9.16 -4.89
C LEU A 354 -15.02 8.50 -3.62
N LEU A 355 -14.34 8.69 -2.49
CA LEU A 355 -14.67 7.98 -1.23
C LEU A 355 -16.05 8.35 -0.67
N VAL A 356 -16.63 9.49 -1.05
CA VAL A 356 -17.94 9.96 -0.57
C VAL A 356 -19.07 9.76 -1.58
N GLY A 357 -18.77 9.18 -2.75
CA GLY A 357 -19.69 9.12 -3.89
C GLY A 357 -20.96 8.32 -3.64
N GLY A 358 -20.88 7.26 -2.82
CA GLY A 358 -22.03 6.46 -2.42
C GLY A 358 -23.05 7.26 -1.60
N LYS A 359 -22.60 7.92 -0.52
CA LYS A 359 -23.47 8.64 0.43
C LYS A 359 -24.00 9.98 -0.07
N LEU A 360 -23.27 10.65 -0.95
CA LEU A 360 -23.70 11.92 -1.54
C LEU A 360 -24.58 11.74 -2.79
N ASN A 361 -25.01 10.50 -3.10
CA ASN A 361 -25.85 10.17 -4.26
C ASN A 361 -25.27 10.60 -5.62
N VAL A 362 -23.96 10.79 -5.72
CA VAL A 362 -23.28 11.15 -6.97
C VAL A 362 -23.44 10.06 -8.02
N HIS A 363 -23.59 8.81 -7.58
CA HIS A 363 -23.85 7.66 -8.45
C HIS A 363 -25.17 7.72 -9.22
N MET A 364 -26.13 8.57 -8.82
CA MET A 364 -27.41 8.74 -9.52
C MET A 364 -27.25 9.41 -10.89
N ASN A 365 -26.19 10.22 -11.06
CA ASN A 365 -25.76 10.77 -12.35
C ASN A 365 -24.24 10.66 -12.44
N PRO A 366 -23.71 9.47 -12.79
CA PRO A 366 -22.29 9.17 -12.65
C PRO A 366 -21.45 10.11 -13.51
N PRO A 367 -20.50 10.84 -12.92
CA PRO A 367 -19.76 11.84 -13.67
C PRO A 367 -18.68 11.23 -14.54
N GLN A 368 -18.31 11.97 -15.58
CA GLN A 368 -17.16 11.64 -16.42
C GLN A 368 -15.88 12.18 -15.78
N VAL A 369 -14.84 11.36 -15.77
CA VAL A 369 -13.48 11.71 -15.38
C VAL A 369 -12.64 11.83 -16.65
N LYS A 370 -11.92 12.95 -16.79
CA LYS A 370 -10.99 13.22 -17.88
C LYS A 370 -9.56 13.22 -17.36
N ALA A 371 -8.71 12.43 -17.99
CA ALA A 371 -7.27 12.41 -17.77
C ALA A 371 -6.57 13.34 -18.77
N THR A 372 -5.70 14.22 -18.29
CA THR A 372 -4.88 15.12 -19.13
C THR A 372 -3.43 15.08 -18.67
N ILE A 373 -2.48 15.10 -19.60
CA ILE A 373 -1.06 15.19 -19.25
C ILE A 373 -0.61 16.65 -19.24
N ILE A 374 0.05 17.05 -18.16
CA ILE A 374 0.55 18.40 -17.94
C ILE A 374 2.02 18.35 -17.50
N SER A 375 2.77 19.42 -17.78
CA SER A 375 4.17 19.56 -17.38
C SER A 375 4.31 19.96 -15.92
N GLU A 376 5.52 19.85 -15.37
CA GLU A 376 5.83 20.34 -14.02
C GLU A 376 5.52 21.84 -13.84
N GLN A 377 5.79 22.67 -14.84
CA GLN A 377 5.50 24.12 -14.77
C GLN A 377 3.99 24.37 -14.71
N GLN A 378 3.21 23.66 -15.54
CA GLN A 378 1.74 23.75 -15.55
C GLN A 378 1.14 23.26 -14.24
N ALA A 379 1.66 22.15 -13.70
CA ALA A 379 1.32 21.65 -12.38
C ALA A 379 1.56 22.71 -11.28
N LYS A 380 2.74 23.33 -11.25
CA LYS A 380 3.06 24.41 -10.30
C LYS A 380 2.17 25.65 -10.47
N ALA A 381 1.80 26.03 -11.69
CA ALA A 381 0.88 27.14 -11.96
C ALA A 381 -0.55 26.84 -11.47
N LEU A 382 -1.02 25.59 -11.62
CA LEU A 382 -2.32 25.15 -11.11
C LEU A 382 -2.45 25.27 -9.59
N LEU A 383 -1.35 25.09 -8.83
CA LEU A 383 -1.33 25.31 -7.38
C LEU A 383 -1.51 26.77 -6.98
N LYS A 384 -1.18 27.71 -7.87
CA LYS A 384 -1.33 29.15 -7.66
C LYS A 384 -2.68 29.70 -8.14
N ASN A 385 -3.60 28.82 -8.56
CA ASN A 385 -4.87 29.18 -9.20
C ASN A 385 -4.71 30.08 -10.44
N GLU A 386 -3.56 30.02 -11.13
CA GLU A 386 -3.40 30.66 -12.43
C GLU A 386 -4.18 29.86 -13.48
N ASN A 387 -4.97 30.55 -14.30
CA ASN A 387 -5.90 29.92 -15.25
C ASN A 387 -5.12 29.27 -16.41
N THR A 388 -4.69 28.01 -16.26
CA THR A 388 -4.05 27.21 -17.31
C THR A 388 -5.06 26.34 -18.08
N ARG A 389 -6.32 26.77 -18.18
CA ARG A 389 -7.37 26.01 -18.88
C ARG A 389 -6.97 25.86 -20.36
N ASN A 390 -6.76 24.61 -20.77
CA ASN A 390 -6.59 24.09 -22.15
C ASN A 390 -5.16 23.87 -22.67
N ASP A 391 -4.11 24.19 -21.93
CA ASP A 391 -2.74 23.85 -22.36
C ASP A 391 -2.32 22.47 -21.85
N SER A 392 -2.60 21.43 -22.64
CA SER A 392 -2.07 20.08 -22.38
C SER A 392 -0.63 19.95 -22.89
N SER A 393 0.21 19.26 -22.12
CA SER A 393 1.59 18.95 -22.51
C SER A 393 1.71 17.72 -23.41
N GLY A 394 0.59 17.14 -23.84
CA GLY A 394 0.57 15.92 -24.65
C GLY A 394 -0.84 15.38 -24.92
N GLU A 395 -0.91 14.33 -25.73
CA GLU A 395 -2.15 13.68 -26.15
C GLU A 395 -2.21 12.26 -25.57
N ILE A 396 -3.19 12.00 -24.70
CA ILE A 396 -3.54 10.67 -24.19
C ILE A 396 -4.79 10.18 -24.92
N LEU A 397 -4.73 8.97 -25.49
CA LEU A 397 -5.88 8.27 -26.04
C LEU A 397 -6.67 7.54 -24.94
N ASN A 398 -7.97 7.38 -25.13
CA ASN A 398 -8.90 6.75 -24.18
C ASN A 398 -8.87 7.43 -22.79
N ASN A 399 -8.77 8.76 -22.79
CA ASN A 399 -8.55 9.56 -21.60
C ASN A 399 -9.83 9.99 -20.87
N ASN A 400 -11.00 9.53 -21.30
CA ASN A 400 -12.27 9.79 -20.63
C ASN A 400 -12.86 8.47 -20.11
N CYS A 401 -13.36 8.46 -18.89
CA CYS A 401 -14.01 7.30 -18.27
C CYS A 401 -15.18 7.78 -17.39
N VAL A 402 -16.32 7.08 -17.45
CA VAL A 402 -17.46 7.37 -16.57
C VAL A 402 -17.25 6.62 -15.25
N MET A 403 -17.57 7.26 -14.12
CA MET A 403 -17.50 6.59 -12.82
C MET A 403 -18.56 5.48 -12.71
N GLU A 404 -18.18 4.33 -12.18
CA GLU A 404 -19.04 3.17 -11.96
C GLU A 404 -19.25 2.96 -10.46
N TYR A 405 -20.50 2.70 -10.07
CA TYR A 405 -20.87 2.45 -8.67
C TYR A 405 -21.06 0.96 -8.40
N HIS A 406 -20.32 0.43 -7.44
CA HIS A 406 -20.42 -0.95 -6.99
C HIS A 406 -21.29 -1.01 -5.73
N GLN A 407 -22.51 -1.55 -5.85
CA GLN A 407 -23.49 -1.56 -4.76
C GLN A 407 -23.05 -2.36 -3.53
N THR A 408 -22.33 -3.47 -3.71
CA THR A 408 -21.88 -4.34 -2.61
C THR A 408 -20.82 -3.69 -1.73
N THR A 409 -19.95 -2.87 -2.32
CA THR A 409 -18.83 -2.23 -1.62
C THR A 409 -19.03 -0.72 -1.40
N GLY A 410 -20.12 -0.14 -1.91
CA GLY A 410 -20.36 1.31 -1.89
C GLY A 410 -19.35 2.12 -2.71
N THR A 411 -18.52 1.48 -3.52
CA THR A 411 -17.38 2.13 -4.19
C THR A 411 -17.84 2.85 -5.46
N LEU A 412 -17.48 4.13 -5.60
CA LEU A 412 -17.64 4.90 -6.84
C LEU A 412 -16.27 5.16 -7.46
N SER A 413 -15.99 4.56 -8.61
CA SER A 413 -14.66 4.56 -9.23
C SER A 413 -14.67 4.62 -10.76
N ALA A 414 -13.71 5.32 -11.36
CA ALA A 414 -13.45 5.30 -12.80
C ALA A 414 -12.22 4.43 -13.10
N HIS A 415 -12.41 3.40 -13.92
CA HIS A 415 -11.38 2.43 -14.30
C HIS A 415 -10.82 2.72 -15.69
N PHE A 416 -9.68 3.40 -15.76
CA PHE A 416 -8.97 3.59 -17.02
C PHE A 416 -8.11 2.37 -17.29
N ARG A 417 -8.56 1.48 -18.19
CA ARG A 417 -7.84 0.21 -18.47
C ARG A 417 -6.86 0.30 -19.63
N ASN A 418 -7.15 1.16 -20.62
CA ASN A 418 -6.50 1.15 -21.94
C ASN A 418 -6.05 2.55 -22.38
N MET A 419 -5.57 3.39 -21.45
CA MET A 419 -5.00 4.68 -21.84
C MET A 419 -3.70 4.48 -22.62
N SER A 420 -3.38 5.37 -23.55
CA SER A 420 -2.11 5.31 -24.28
C SER A 420 -1.58 6.71 -24.56
N LEU A 421 -0.30 6.94 -24.26
CA LEU A 421 0.36 8.23 -24.51
C LEU A 421 0.80 8.29 -25.98
N LYS A 422 0.11 9.09 -26.79
CA LYS A 422 0.37 9.18 -28.24
C LYS A 422 1.48 10.19 -28.57
N ARG A 423 1.44 11.38 -27.95
CA ARG A 423 2.41 12.45 -28.16
C ARG A 423 2.66 13.22 -26.87
N ILE A 424 3.86 13.77 -26.74
CA ILE A 424 4.26 14.64 -25.63
C ILE A 424 5.07 15.83 -26.17
N ARG A 425 4.75 17.04 -25.72
CA ARG A 425 5.44 18.27 -26.08
C ARG A 425 6.63 18.44 -25.13
N ARG A 426 7.84 18.28 -25.65
CA ARG A 426 9.12 18.40 -24.92
C ARG A 426 9.84 19.69 -25.28
N SER A 427 10.56 20.26 -24.32
CA SER A 427 11.30 21.52 -24.50
C SER A 427 12.58 21.34 -25.32
N ASP A 428 13.18 20.14 -25.27
CA ASP A 428 14.48 19.85 -25.90
C ASP A 428 14.41 18.62 -26.84
N ARG A 429 14.89 18.78 -28.08
CA ARG A 429 14.82 17.77 -29.17
C ARG A 429 16.19 17.15 -29.49
N ARG A 430 17.02 16.85 -28.49
CA ARG A 430 18.28 16.12 -28.74
C ARG A 430 18.09 14.62 -28.48
N GLY A 431 17.93 13.85 -29.57
CA GLY A 431 18.00 12.39 -29.59
C GLY A 431 16.66 11.68 -29.83
N ALA A 432 16.69 10.58 -30.59
CA ALA A 432 15.52 9.78 -30.97
C ALA A 432 15.02 8.84 -29.84
N GLU A 433 15.87 8.52 -28.87
CA GLU A 433 15.52 7.71 -27.70
C GLU A 433 16.27 8.24 -26.47
N SER A 434 15.64 9.16 -25.73
CA SER A 434 16.14 9.61 -24.43
C SER A 434 15.02 9.51 -23.39
N VAL A 435 15.31 8.80 -22.29
CA VAL A 435 14.54 8.93 -21.04
C VAL A 435 14.75 10.37 -20.59
N THR A 436 13.70 11.18 -20.67
CA THR A 436 13.81 12.59 -20.35
C THR A 436 13.83 12.79 -18.83
N GLU A 437 14.72 13.66 -18.34
CA GLU A 437 14.64 14.15 -16.95
C GLU A 437 13.41 15.05 -16.72
N GLU A 438 12.75 15.49 -17.79
CA GLU A 438 11.49 16.25 -17.73
C GLU A 438 10.36 15.41 -17.11
N LYS A 439 9.74 15.97 -16.07
CA LYS A 439 8.64 15.32 -15.34
C LYS A 439 7.30 15.83 -15.84
N PHE A 440 6.37 14.90 -16.01
CA PHE A 440 4.99 15.16 -16.39
C PHE A 440 4.05 14.46 -15.42
N THR A 441 2.84 15.00 -15.27
CA THR A 441 1.80 14.38 -14.43
C THR A 441 0.52 14.21 -15.21
N ILE A 442 -0.22 13.16 -14.88
CA ILE A 442 -1.58 12.96 -15.36
C ILE A 442 -2.53 13.60 -14.35
N LEU A 443 -3.19 14.66 -14.76
CA LEU A 443 -4.25 15.33 -14.02
C LEU A 443 -5.58 14.66 -14.36
N PHE A 444 -6.22 14.11 -13.34
CA PHE A 444 -7.60 13.63 -13.43
C PHE A 444 -8.54 14.73 -12.95
N GLU A 445 -9.50 15.09 -13.80
CA GLU A 445 -10.52 16.10 -13.50
C GLU A 445 -11.91 15.51 -13.67
N SER A 446 -12.83 15.90 -12.80
CA SER A 446 -14.24 15.58 -12.94
C SER A 446 -15.09 16.73 -12.44
N GLN A 447 -16.29 16.87 -13.01
CA GLN A 447 -17.29 17.84 -12.60
C GLN A 447 -18.60 17.12 -12.32
N PHE A 448 -19.19 17.36 -11.15
CA PHE A 448 -20.47 16.78 -10.75
C PHE A 448 -21.20 17.68 -9.78
N SER A 449 -22.49 17.40 -9.60
CA SER A 449 -23.32 18.08 -8.64
C SER A 449 -23.77 17.17 -7.50
N VAL A 450 -24.00 17.76 -6.33
CA VAL A 450 -24.52 17.08 -5.13
C VAL A 450 -25.78 17.80 -4.65
N GLY A 451 -26.76 17.03 -4.16
CA GLY A 451 -27.99 17.57 -3.57
C GLY A 451 -29.00 18.15 -4.57
N GLY A 452 -29.06 17.63 -5.79
CA GLY A 452 -30.00 18.13 -6.81
C GLY A 452 -29.53 19.43 -7.48
N ASN A 453 -28.26 19.48 -7.91
CA ASN A 453 -27.61 20.64 -8.57
C ASN A 453 -27.29 21.86 -7.68
N GLU A 454 -27.39 21.73 -6.36
CA GLU A 454 -27.13 22.84 -5.45
C GLU A 454 -25.64 23.13 -5.24
N LEU A 455 -24.80 22.10 -5.23
CA LEU A 455 -23.36 22.24 -5.10
C LEU A 455 -22.71 21.61 -6.32
N VAL A 456 -21.90 22.38 -7.04
CA VAL A 456 -21.14 21.92 -8.21
C VAL A 456 -19.67 21.86 -7.84
N PHE A 457 -19.07 20.67 -7.94
CA PHE A 457 -17.68 20.44 -7.62
C PHE A 457 -16.88 20.24 -8.90
N GLN A 458 -15.72 20.90 -8.98
CA GLN A 458 -14.64 20.53 -9.89
C GLN A 458 -13.51 19.93 -9.05
N VAL A 459 -13.31 18.63 -9.16
CA VAL A 459 -12.27 17.91 -8.40
C VAL A 459 -11.05 17.64 -9.27
N LYS A 460 -9.86 17.75 -8.67
CA LYS A 460 -8.57 17.55 -9.32
C LYS A 460 -7.73 16.60 -8.47
N GLY A 461 -7.06 15.66 -9.11
CA GLY A 461 -6.04 14.83 -8.44
C GLY A 461 -4.86 15.66 -7.89
N ARG A 462 -4.03 15.05 -7.04
CA ARG A 462 -2.86 15.71 -6.44
C ARG A 462 -1.94 16.29 -7.52
N VAL A 463 -1.48 17.52 -7.29
CA VAL A 463 -0.39 18.12 -8.09
C VAL A 463 0.97 17.66 -7.54
N PRO A 464 1.83 16.97 -8.33
CA PRO A 464 3.15 16.53 -7.90
C PRO A 464 4.25 17.60 -8.08
N PHE A 465 5.49 17.23 -7.71
CA PHE A 465 6.77 17.94 -7.96
C PHE A 465 7.33 18.91 -6.90
N ILE A 466 7.02 18.71 -5.61
CA ILE A 466 7.90 19.22 -4.54
C ILE A 466 8.97 18.16 -4.29
N VAL A 467 10.17 18.38 -4.82
CA VAL A 467 11.32 17.49 -4.65
C VAL A 467 12.43 18.27 -3.93
N PRO A 468 12.98 17.75 -2.82
CA PRO A 468 14.13 18.38 -2.17
C PRO A 468 15.36 18.38 -3.08
N ASP A 469 16.14 19.47 -3.08
CA ASP A 469 17.38 19.57 -3.86
C ASP A 469 18.47 18.60 -3.36
N LYS A 470 18.40 18.23 -2.06
CA LYS A 470 19.28 17.28 -1.40
C LYS A 470 18.51 16.49 -0.34
N VAL A 471 18.94 15.25 -0.10
CA VAL A 471 18.31 14.32 0.84
C VAL A 471 19.35 13.86 1.85
N LEU A 472 18.95 13.68 3.12
CA LEU A 472 19.81 13.12 4.16
C LEU A 472 20.13 11.65 3.85
N TRP A 473 21.38 11.23 4.08
CA TRP A 473 21.83 9.87 3.79
C TRP A 473 20.97 8.77 4.46
N PRO A 474 20.54 8.88 5.74
CA PRO A 474 19.64 7.90 6.33
C PRO A 474 18.31 7.72 5.58
N GLN A 475 17.72 8.82 5.11
CA GLN A 475 16.46 8.76 4.35
C GLN A 475 16.67 8.08 2.98
N LEU A 476 17.83 8.31 2.36
CA LEU A 476 18.19 7.60 1.13
C LEU A 476 18.44 6.11 1.40
N CYS A 477 19.11 5.75 2.50
CA CYS A 477 19.36 4.35 2.86
C CYS A 477 18.07 3.54 2.95
N GLU A 478 17.04 4.11 3.58
CA GLU A 478 15.72 3.50 3.64
C GLU A 478 15.14 3.28 2.23
N ALA A 479 15.25 4.27 1.35
CA ALA A 479 14.77 4.18 -0.02
C ALA A 479 15.56 3.15 -0.85
N LEU A 480 16.89 3.09 -0.72
CA LEU A 480 17.74 2.11 -1.40
C LEU A 480 17.44 0.69 -0.93
N ASN A 481 17.30 0.48 0.38
CA ASN A 481 16.97 -0.82 0.95
C ASN A 481 15.58 -1.30 0.50
N MET A 482 14.59 -0.40 0.56
CA MET A 482 13.23 -0.64 0.09
C MET A 482 13.21 -1.03 -1.40
N LYS A 483 13.89 -0.25 -2.24
CA LYS A 483 14.00 -0.51 -3.67
C LYS A 483 14.72 -1.83 -3.95
N TYR A 484 15.80 -2.11 -3.22
CA TYR A 484 16.58 -3.35 -3.36
C TYR A 484 15.73 -4.58 -3.04
N LYS A 485 15.03 -4.60 -1.90
CA LYS A 485 14.14 -5.71 -1.52
C LYS A 485 13.06 -5.98 -2.57
N ALA A 486 12.43 -4.92 -3.07
CA ALA A 486 11.37 -5.04 -4.06
C ALA A 486 11.88 -5.51 -5.43
N GLU A 487 13.00 -4.95 -5.90
CA GLU A 487 13.54 -5.28 -7.22
C GLU A 487 14.11 -6.70 -7.25
N VAL A 488 14.85 -7.10 -6.20
CA VAL A 488 15.39 -8.46 -6.05
C VAL A 488 14.29 -9.47 -5.64
N GLN A 489 13.12 -8.98 -5.23
CA GLN A 489 12.00 -9.77 -4.69
C GLN A 489 12.46 -10.68 -3.54
N SER A 490 13.19 -10.08 -2.59
CA SER A 490 13.78 -10.76 -1.44
C SER A 490 13.42 -10.05 -0.14
N ASN A 491 13.12 -10.84 0.89
CA ASN A 491 12.94 -10.33 2.25
C ASN A 491 14.29 -9.90 2.87
N ARG A 492 15.42 -10.43 2.36
CA ARG A 492 16.78 -10.04 2.75
C ARG A 492 17.15 -8.73 2.07
N GLY A 493 17.18 -7.66 2.85
CA GLY A 493 17.58 -6.32 2.41
C GLY A 493 19.05 -6.02 2.65
N LEU A 494 19.38 -4.74 2.59
CA LEU A 494 20.68 -4.20 2.95
C LEU A 494 20.79 -4.11 4.48
N ASN A 495 21.87 -4.68 5.04
CA ASN A 495 22.22 -4.50 6.45
C ASN A 495 23.03 -3.20 6.65
N GLU A 496 23.36 -2.87 7.90
CA GLU A 496 24.11 -1.65 8.23
C GLU A 496 25.49 -1.59 7.56
N GLU A 497 26.22 -2.71 7.51
CA GLU A 497 27.52 -2.80 6.82
C GLU A 497 27.40 -2.50 5.32
N ASN A 498 26.37 -3.03 4.65
CA ASN A 498 26.09 -2.73 3.25
C ASN A 498 25.81 -1.24 3.05
N LEU A 499 25.06 -0.62 3.96
CA LEU A 499 24.74 0.81 3.90
C LEU A 499 25.99 1.68 4.12
N VAL A 500 26.89 1.28 5.03
CA VAL A 500 28.20 1.95 5.20
C VAL A 500 29.04 1.85 3.94
N PHE A 501 29.12 0.67 3.32
CA PHE A 501 29.82 0.51 2.04
C PHE A 501 29.23 1.41 0.95
N LEU A 502 27.89 1.49 0.86
CA LEU A 502 27.22 2.38 -0.10
C LEU A 502 27.55 3.85 0.20
N ALA A 503 27.67 4.23 1.46
CA ALA A 503 28.05 5.58 1.87
C ALA A 503 29.49 5.91 1.48
N GLN A 504 30.43 4.99 1.75
CA GLN A 504 31.82 5.09 1.33
C GLN A 504 31.91 5.27 -0.19
N LYS A 505 31.13 4.50 -0.95
CA LYS A 505 31.10 4.57 -2.42
C LYS A 505 30.46 5.87 -2.92
N ALA A 506 29.34 6.29 -2.34
CA ALA A 506 28.61 7.49 -2.76
C ALA A 506 29.38 8.79 -2.46
N PHE A 507 30.05 8.85 -1.30
CA PHE A 507 30.76 10.05 -0.85
C PHE A 507 32.27 9.99 -1.05
N SER A 508 32.80 8.87 -1.55
CA SER A 508 34.24 8.62 -1.66
C SER A 508 34.98 8.80 -0.32
N SER A 509 34.32 8.37 0.76
CA SER A 509 34.81 8.43 2.14
C SER A 509 35.44 7.10 2.55
N SER A 510 36.44 7.17 3.43
CA SER A 510 37.08 5.99 4.02
C SER A 510 36.54 5.64 5.41
N SER A 511 35.57 6.40 5.95
CA SER A 511 35.04 6.12 7.29
C SER A 511 34.21 4.83 7.30
N VAL A 512 34.39 4.03 8.34
CA VAL A 512 33.64 2.79 8.58
C VAL A 512 32.51 3.00 9.60
N ASN A 513 32.46 4.17 10.27
CA ASN A 513 31.48 4.46 11.31
C ASN A 513 30.16 4.97 10.70
N PRO A 514 29.01 4.30 10.94
CA PRO A 514 27.70 4.75 10.44
C PRO A 514 27.32 6.18 10.86
N GLU A 515 27.67 6.61 12.07
CA GLU A 515 27.27 7.92 12.61
C GLU A 515 27.86 9.10 11.84
N ASP A 516 29.02 8.93 11.20
CA ASP A 516 29.68 9.97 10.42
C ASP A 516 28.83 10.39 9.21
N TYR A 517 28.00 9.46 8.70
CA TYR A 517 27.16 9.67 7.53
C TYR A 517 25.77 10.22 7.86
N ARG A 518 25.38 10.25 9.14
CA ARG A 518 24.00 10.57 9.57
C ARG A 518 23.53 11.96 9.14
N ASN A 519 24.45 12.93 9.17
CA ASN A 519 24.20 14.32 8.80
C ASN A 519 24.63 14.66 7.37
N MET A 520 25.18 13.69 6.63
CA MET A 520 25.57 13.90 5.25
C MET A 520 24.33 14.00 4.36
N THR A 521 24.40 14.88 3.37
CA THR A 521 23.34 15.06 2.38
C THR A 521 23.85 14.70 1.01
N MET A 522 23.02 14.03 0.23
CA MET A 522 23.29 13.67 -1.16
C MET A 522 22.38 14.46 -2.09
N THR A 523 22.96 15.03 -3.15
CA THR A 523 22.24 15.74 -4.21
C THR A 523 21.86 14.78 -5.35
N TRP A 524 20.89 15.17 -6.18
CA TRP A 524 20.57 14.41 -7.40
C TRP A 524 21.76 14.27 -8.35
N SER A 525 22.59 15.30 -8.44
CA SER A 525 23.78 15.30 -9.30
C SER A 525 24.76 14.21 -8.88
N GLN A 526 25.10 14.15 -7.60
CA GLN A 526 25.98 13.12 -7.05
C GLN A 526 25.40 11.71 -7.18
N PHE A 527 24.08 11.57 -7.09
CA PHE A 527 23.42 10.27 -7.18
C PHE A 527 23.41 9.68 -8.60
N ASN A 528 23.10 10.50 -9.61
CA ASN A 528 22.79 9.99 -10.95
C ASN A 528 23.26 10.86 -12.13
N ARG A 529 24.12 11.88 -11.91
CA ARG A 529 24.74 12.64 -13.01
C ARG A 529 26.26 12.61 -12.98
N GLU A 530 26.84 12.72 -11.80
CA GLU A 530 28.29 12.67 -11.60
C GLU A 530 28.76 11.22 -11.62
N SER A 531 29.81 10.95 -12.40
CA SER A 531 30.47 9.65 -12.40
C SER A 531 31.25 9.44 -11.10
N LEU A 532 31.27 8.20 -10.61
CA LEU A 532 32.10 7.84 -9.47
C LEU A 532 33.59 8.09 -9.79
N PRO A 533 34.43 8.45 -8.80
CA PRO A 533 35.85 8.72 -9.06
C PRO A 533 36.56 7.56 -9.74
N GLY A 534 37.23 7.85 -10.86
CA GLY A 534 37.93 6.86 -11.67
C GLY A 534 37.02 5.93 -12.49
N ARG A 535 35.72 6.25 -12.62
CA ARG A 535 34.73 5.47 -13.38
C ARG A 535 34.02 6.32 -14.42
N ASN A 536 33.37 5.64 -15.38
CA ASN A 536 32.55 6.24 -16.43
C ASN A 536 31.04 6.07 -16.18
N PHE A 537 30.65 5.70 -14.96
CA PHE A 537 29.27 5.48 -14.56
C PHE A 537 28.95 6.12 -13.20
N THR A 538 27.67 6.43 -12.99
CA THR A 538 27.16 7.08 -11.78
C THR A 538 26.94 6.06 -10.66
N PHE A 539 26.74 6.56 -9.43
CA PHE A 539 26.38 5.71 -8.29
C PHE A 539 25.10 4.89 -8.58
N TRP A 540 24.06 5.54 -9.09
CA TRP A 540 22.81 4.87 -9.42
C TRP A 540 22.96 3.81 -10.51
N GLN A 541 23.68 4.09 -11.60
CA GLN A 541 23.92 3.10 -12.66
C GLN A 541 24.60 1.84 -12.14
N TRP A 542 25.58 2.00 -11.24
CA TRP A 542 26.24 0.88 -10.59
C TRP A 542 25.28 0.09 -9.70
N PHE A 543 24.52 0.78 -8.84
CA PHE A 543 23.60 0.14 -7.90
C PHE A 543 22.44 -0.56 -8.62
N ASP A 544 21.91 0.03 -9.69
CA ASP A 544 20.90 -0.55 -10.56
C ASP A 544 21.42 -1.83 -11.24
N GLY A 545 22.64 -1.80 -11.77
CA GLY A 545 23.29 -3.00 -12.31
C GLY A 545 23.46 -4.12 -11.28
N VAL A 546 23.77 -3.78 -10.02
CA VAL A 546 23.83 -4.75 -8.92
C VAL A 546 22.46 -5.36 -8.63
N MET A 547 21.41 -4.54 -8.56
CA MET A 547 20.03 -5.03 -8.36
C MET A 547 19.61 -5.97 -9.48
N GLU A 548 19.85 -5.57 -10.73
CA GLU A 548 19.45 -6.34 -11.91
C GLU A 548 20.20 -7.68 -12.00
N LEU A 549 21.51 -7.68 -11.74
CA LEU A 549 22.31 -8.91 -11.67
C LEU A 549 21.78 -9.83 -10.56
N THR A 550 21.49 -9.26 -9.39
CA THR A 550 21.02 -10.03 -8.24
C THR A 550 19.66 -10.65 -8.53
N LYS A 551 18.72 -9.86 -9.03
CA LYS A 551 17.38 -10.28 -9.43
C LYS A 551 17.41 -11.42 -10.43
N LYS A 552 18.21 -11.32 -11.50
CA LYS A 552 18.23 -12.28 -12.60
C LYS A 552 18.99 -13.57 -12.30
N HIS A 553 20.12 -13.47 -11.61
CA HIS A 553 21.07 -14.60 -11.54
C HIS A 553 21.48 -15.00 -10.12
N LEU A 554 21.34 -14.12 -9.12
CA LEU A 554 21.95 -14.35 -7.80
C LEU A 554 20.94 -14.43 -6.65
N LYS A 555 19.64 -14.28 -6.92
CA LYS A 555 18.59 -14.20 -5.90
C LYS A 555 18.62 -15.35 -4.88
N PRO A 556 18.74 -16.63 -5.26
CA PRO A 556 18.81 -17.72 -4.28
C PRO A 556 20.04 -17.61 -3.38
N HIS A 557 21.20 -17.31 -3.97
CA HIS A 557 22.48 -17.21 -3.24
C HIS A 557 22.52 -15.97 -2.33
N TRP A 558 21.84 -14.90 -2.73
CA TRP A 558 21.62 -13.73 -1.89
C TRP A 558 20.74 -14.09 -0.70
N ASN A 559 19.60 -14.74 -0.90
CA ASN A 559 18.69 -15.09 0.19
C ASN A 559 19.35 -15.96 1.25
N ASP A 560 20.22 -16.87 0.83
CA ASP A 560 20.91 -17.84 1.69
C ASP A 560 22.16 -17.28 2.40
N GLY A 561 22.45 -15.99 2.22
CA GLY A 561 23.62 -15.39 2.83
C GLY A 561 24.94 -15.85 2.23
N ALA A 562 24.94 -16.44 1.03
CA ALA A 562 26.17 -16.89 0.37
C ALA A 562 26.98 -15.72 -0.22
N ILE A 563 26.29 -14.61 -0.54
CA ILE A 563 26.90 -13.40 -1.08
C ILE A 563 27.01 -12.34 0.01
N LEU A 564 28.25 -11.88 0.25
CA LEU A 564 28.53 -10.68 1.06
C LEU A 564 28.20 -9.42 0.24
N GLY A 565 28.62 -9.37 -1.02
CA GLY A 565 28.18 -8.36 -1.99
C GLY A 565 28.87 -7.00 -1.79
N PHE A 566 28.46 -6.24 -0.78
CA PHE A 566 28.85 -4.84 -0.59
C PHE A 566 30.16 -4.72 0.20
N VAL A 567 31.25 -5.19 -0.39
CA VAL A 567 32.59 -5.19 0.22
C VAL A 567 33.61 -4.67 -0.78
N ASN A 568 34.41 -3.69 -0.38
CA ASN A 568 35.43 -3.11 -1.26
C ASN A 568 36.66 -4.02 -1.35
N LYS A 569 37.54 -3.77 -2.33
CA LYS A 569 38.74 -4.60 -2.54
C LYS A 569 39.66 -4.67 -1.31
N GLN A 570 39.83 -3.56 -0.59
CA GLN A 570 40.70 -3.50 0.60
C GLN A 570 40.10 -4.28 1.77
N GLN A 571 38.81 -4.09 2.06
CA GLN A 571 38.06 -4.85 3.07
C GLN A 571 38.12 -6.35 2.78
N ALA A 572 37.89 -6.74 1.52
CA ALA A 572 37.99 -8.15 1.13
C ALA A 572 39.40 -8.72 1.36
N GLN A 573 40.44 -7.92 1.10
CA GLN A 573 41.81 -8.30 1.39
C GLN A 573 42.04 -8.51 2.89
N ASP A 574 41.63 -7.54 3.72
CA ASP A 574 41.81 -7.60 5.17
C ASP A 574 41.05 -8.77 5.81
N MET A 575 39.82 -9.04 5.33
CA MET A 575 38.98 -10.15 5.79
C MET A 575 39.56 -11.52 5.44
N LEU A 576 40.19 -11.66 4.27
CA LEU A 576 40.69 -12.96 3.79
C LEU A 576 42.12 -13.27 4.24
N MET A 577 42.99 -12.27 4.44
CA MET A 577 44.39 -12.50 4.79
C MET A 577 44.57 -13.30 6.10
N SER A 578 43.63 -13.16 7.05
CA SER A 578 43.63 -13.89 8.33
C SER A 578 43.04 -15.30 8.26
N LYS A 579 42.45 -15.69 7.13
CA LYS A 579 41.72 -16.97 6.95
C LYS A 579 42.58 -18.05 6.29
N PRO A 580 42.22 -19.34 6.35
CA PRO A 580 42.97 -20.43 5.69
C PRO A 580 43.05 -20.29 4.15
N ASN A 581 44.05 -20.94 3.54
CA ASN A 581 44.15 -20.97 2.07
C ASN A 581 42.93 -21.65 1.45
N GLY A 582 42.43 -21.08 0.34
CA GLY A 582 41.21 -21.53 -0.31
C GLY A 582 39.92 -20.93 0.27
N THR A 583 40.01 -20.09 1.32
CA THR A 583 38.87 -19.29 1.77
C THR A 583 38.58 -18.18 0.76
N PHE A 584 37.31 -18.03 0.39
CA PHE A 584 36.86 -17.07 -0.61
C PHE A 584 35.59 -16.33 -0.20
N LEU A 585 35.34 -15.18 -0.82
CA LEU A 585 34.11 -14.42 -0.69
C LEU A 585 33.62 -13.88 -2.03
N LEU A 586 32.32 -13.61 -2.10
CA LEU A 586 31.65 -13.04 -3.26
C LEU A 586 31.32 -11.58 -2.99
N ARG A 587 31.81 -10.67 -3.86
CA ARG A 587 31.58 -9.23 -3.76
C ARG A 587 31.21 -8.63 -5.10
N PHE A 588 30.41 -7.57 -5.11
CA PHE A 588 30.09 -6.84 -6.32
C PHE A 588 31.32 -6.07 -6.82
N SER A 589 31.45 -5.99 -8.14
CA SER A 589 32.57 -5.33 -8.79
C SER A 589 32.49 -3.82 -8.59
N ASP A 590 33.58 -3.21 -8.17
CA ASP A 590 33.71 -1.75 -8.15
C ASP A 590 33.97 -1.16 -9.54
N SER A 591 34.40 -2.00 -10.50
CA SER A 591 34.90 -1.59 -11.81
C SER A 591 33.94 -1.83 -12.96
N GLU A 592 32.98 -2.72 -12.77
CA GLU A 592 32.10 -3.19 -13.83
C GLU A 592 30.66 -3.18 -13.33
N ILE A 593 29.79 -2.54 -14.10
CA ILE A 593 28.36 -2.45 -13.78
C ILE A 593 27.75 -3.84 -13.87
N GLY A 594 26.99 -4.25 -12.85
CA GLY A 594 26.35 -5.56 -12.84
C GLY A 594 27.37 -6.71 -12.90
N GLY A 595 28.56 -6.52 -12.33
CA GLY A 595 29.58 -7.56 -12.17
C GLY A 595 29.66 -8.08 -10.74
N ILE A 596 29.91 -9.38 -10.58
CA ILE A 596 30.28 -10.02 -9.30
C ILE A 596 31.65 -10.68 -9.43
N THR A 597 32.53 -10.50 -8.45
CA THR A 597 33.89 -11.07 -8.45
C THR A 597 34.08 -11.99 -7.25
N ILE A 598 34.94 -12.98 -7.44
CA ILE A 598 35.39 -13.91 -6.40
C ILE A 598 36.77 -13.49 -5.94
N ALA A 599 36.90 -13.18 -4.66
CA ALA A 599 38.18 -12.94 -4.01
C ALA A 599 38.53 -14.14 -3.13
N TRP A 600 39.77 -14.65 -3.20
CA TRP A 600 40.22 -15.78 -2.38
C TRP A 600 41.67 -15.62 -1.93
N VAL A 601 42.01 -16.19 -0.78
CA VAL A 601 43.39 -16.20 -0.27
C VAL A 601 44.09 -17.49 -0.67
N ALA A 602 45.30 -17.38 -1.21
CA ALA A 602 46.15 -18.50 -1.53
C ALA A 602 47.63 -18.10 -1.43
N GLU A 603 48.51 -19.10 -1.33
CA GLU A 603 49.95 -18.88 -1.42
C GLU A 603 50.36 -18.44 -2.81
N ASN A 604 51.38 -17.57 -2.87
CA ASN A 604 51.98 -17.12 -4.10
C ASN A 604 52.72 -18.28 -4.78
N PRO A 605 52.35 -18.68 -6.01
CA PRO A 605 53.05 -19.72 -6.74
C PRO A 605 54.54 -19.39 -6.95
N ASN A 606 54.88 -18.10 -6.99
CA ASN A 606 56.22 -17.62 -7.32
C ASN A 606 57.11 -17.38 -6.09
N LYS A 607 56.54 -17.39 -4.87
CA LYS A 607 57.26 -17.13 -3.61
C LYS A 607 56.64 -17.95 -2.48
N ALA A 608 57.26 -19.09 -2.18
CA ALA A 608 56.83 -19.96 -1.08
C ALA A 608 56.79 -19.20 0.26
N GLY A 609 55.66 -19.29 0.96
CA GLY A 609 55.41 -18.62 2.24
C GLY A 609 54.81 -17.21 2.14
N GLU A 610 54.71 -16.61 0.95
CA GLU A 610 54.00 -15.34 0.75
C GLU A 610 52.53 -15.61 0.43
N ARG A 611 51.61 -15.10 1.25
CA ARG A 611 50.16 -15.24 1.06
C ARG A 611 49.60 -13.96 0.45
N MET A 612 48.72 -14.09 -0.53
CA MET A 612 48.04 -12.94 -1.14
C MET A 612 46.59 -13.24 -1.48
N VAL A 613 45.80 -12.17 -1.61
CA VAL A 613 44.40 -12.25 -2.00
C VAL A 613 44.28 -12.04 -3.50
N TRP A 614 43.85 -13.09 -4.18
CA TRP A 614 43.58 -13.12 -5.61
C TRP A 614 42.14 -12.67 -5.86
N ASN A 615 41.90 -12.00 -6.99
CA ASN A 615 40.58 -11.54 -7.40
C ASN A 615 40.35 -11.97 -8.85
N LEU A 616 39.25 -12.69 -9.11
CA LEU A 616 38.87 -13.03 -10.49
C LEU A 616 38.33 -11.82 -11.24
N MET A 617 38.41 -11.88 -12.57
CA MET A 617 37.67 -10.95 -13.42
C MET A 617 36.17 -11.05 -13.07
N PRO A 618 35.45 -9.92 -12.95
CA PRO A 618 34.03 -9.96 -12.63
C PRO A 618 33.22 -10.76 -13.65
N TYR A 619 32.28 -11.54 -13.15
CA TYR A 619 31.25 -12.21 -13.96
C TYR A 619 30.04 -11.30 -14.08
N THR A 620 29.50 -11.23 -15.29
CA THR A 620 28.35 -10.41 -15.66
C THR A 620 27.16 -11.28 -16.05
N THR A 621 26.02 -10.67 -16.35
CA THR A 621 24.85 -11.34 -16.95
C THR A 621 25.23 -12.22 -18.14
N LYS A 622 26.17 -11.78 -19.00
CA LYS A 622 26.61 -12.55 -20.18
C LYS A 622 27.27 -13.87 -19.79
N ASP A 623 28.04 -13.86 -18.71
CA ASP A 623 28.71 -15.05 -18.18
C ASP A 623 27.70 -16.03 -17.59
N PHE A 624 26.69 -15.52 -16.87
CA PHE A 624 25.65 -16.32 -16.25
C PHE A 624 24.63 -16.89 -17.23
N SER A 625 24.46 -16.27 -18.40
CA SER A 625 23.70 -16.86 -19.51
C SER A 625 24.34 -18.13 -20.07
N ILE A 626 25.68 -18.26 -19.96
CA ILE A 626 26.41 -19.45 -20.42
C ILE A 626 26.44 -20.52 -19.34
N ARG A 627 26.72 -20.12 -18.09
CA ARG A 627 26.88 -21.05 -16.97
C ARG A 627 26.61 -20.36 -15.64
N SER A 628 25.88 -21.03 -14.75
CA SER A 628 25.45 -20.51 -13.45
C SER A 628 26.63 -20.13 -12.54
N LEU A 629 26.39 -19.28 -11.53
CA LEU A 629 27.43 -18.96 -10.54
C LEU A 629 27.89 -20.21 -9.79
N ALA A 630 26.96 -21.06 -9.34
CA ALA A 630 27.27 -22.24 -8.57
C ALA A 630 28.18 -23.21 -9.35
N ASP A 631 27.88 -23.46 -10.62
CA ASP A 631 28.70 -24.35 -11.46
C ASP A 631 30.09 -23.76 -11.71
N ARG A 632 30.18 -22.44 -11.93
CA ARG A 632 31.48 -21.75 -12.06
C ARG A 632 32.31 -21.84 -10.78
N ILE A 633 31.68 -21.77 -9.60
CA ILE A 633 32.35 -21.99 -8.31
C ILE A 633 32.77 -23.45 -8.15
N SER A 634 31.95 -24.40 -8.62
CA SER A 634 32.27 -25.82 -8.61
C SER A 634 33.53 -26.15 -9.41
N ASP A 635 33.69 -25.55 -10.60
CA ASP A 635 34.85 -25.78 -11.48
C ASP A 635 36.19 -25.33 -10.85
N LEU A 636 36.16 -24.45 -9.86
CA LEU A 636 37.35 -23.86 -9.24
C LEU A 636 37.78 -24.69 -8.02
N ASN A 637 38.67 -25.66 -8.25
CA ASN A 637 39.18 -26.58 -7.22
C ASN A 637 39.98 -25.89 -6.10
N HIS A 638 40.49 -24.68 -6.34
CA HIS A 638 41.22 -23.88 -5.35
C HIS A 638 40.30 -23.17 -4.35
N LEU A 639 38.97 -23.17 -4.59
CA LEU A 639 37.99 -22.64 -3.66
C LEU A 639 37.48 -23.76 -2.75
N LEU A 640 37.69 -23.61 -1.44
CA LEU A 640 37.41 -24.65 -0.45
C LEU A 640 36.37 -24.19 0.58
N PHE A 641 36.51 -22.96 1.09
CA PHE A 641 35.66 -22.44 2.16
C PHE A 641 35.08 -21.08 1.77
N LEU A 642 33.77 -20.93 1.83
CA LEU A 642 33.10 -19.64 1.76
C LEU A 642 33.25 -18.92 3.11
N TYR A 643 33.66 -17.65 3.07
CA TYR A 643 33.77 -16.80 4.26
C TYR A 643 32.45 -16.74 5.05
N PRO A 644 32.48 -16.76 6.41
CA PRO A 644 33.69 -16.82 7.23
C PRO A 644 34.36 -18.19 7.27
N ASP A 645 33.62 -19.29 7.46
CA ASP A 645 34.20 -20.64 7.64
C ASP A 645 33.23 -21.77 7.20
N ARG A 646 32.52 -21.60 6.08
CA ARG A 646 31.58 -22.61 5.55
C ARG A 646 32.19 -23.42 4.40
N PRO A 647 32.14 -24.75 4.37
CA PRO A 647 32.57 -25.55 3.22
C PRO A 647 31.84 -25.17 1.92
N LYS A 648 32.56 -25.14 0.80
CA LYS A 648 32.01 -24.79 -0.53
C LYS A 648 30.76 -25.62 -0.88
N ASP A 649 30.87 -26.94 -0.76
CA ASP A 649 29.81 -27.84 -1.20
C ASP A 649 28.60 -27.80 -0.27
N GLU A 650 28.76 -27.47 1.01
CA GLU A 650 27.63 -27.25 1.93
C GLU A 650 26.73 -26.10 1.44
N VAL A 651 27.34 -25.04 0.90
CA VAL A 651 26.61 -23.84 0.49
C VAL A 651 26.08 -23.95 -0.95
N PHE A 652 26.88 -24.49 -1.87
CA PHE A 652 26.59 -24.42 -3.30
C PHE A 652 26.09 -25.72 -3.94
N SER A 653 26.24 -26.90 -3.31
CA SER A 653 25.90 -28.19 -3.92
C SER A 653 24.46 -28.28 -4.41
N LYS A 654 23.53 -27.71 -3.65
CA LYS A 654 22.10 -27.64 -4.00
C LYS A 654 21.78 -26.83 -5.27
N TYR A 655 22.75 -26.08 -5.78
CA TYR A 655 22.62 -25.27 -6.99
C TYR A 655 23.46 -25.80 -8.16
N TYR A 656 24.17 -26.92 -7.98
CA TYR A 656 24.95 -27.50 -9.06
C TYR A 656 24.03 -28.16 -10.09
N THR A 657 24.35 -27.93 -11.36
CA THR A 657 23.68 -28.61 -12.47
C THR A 657 24.10 -30.08 -12.45
N PRO A 658 23.15 -31.04 -12.36
CA PRO A 658 23.48 -32.45 -12.38
C PRO A 658 24.20 -32.81 -13.70
N PRO A 659 25.25 -33.64 -13.66
CA PRO A 659 25.86 -34.12 -14.90
C PRO A 659 24.81 -34.91 -15.69
N LEU A 660 24.69 -34.60 -16.99
CA LEU A 660 23.92 -35.42 -17.93
C LEU A 660 24.58 -36.81 -18.00
N CYS A 661 24.03 -37.77 -17.26
CA CYS A 661 24.45 -39.17 -17.37
C CYS A 661 24.05 -39.68 -18.77
N ASN A 662 25.03 -40.03 -19.60
CA ASN A 662 24.80 -40.72 -20.86
C ASN A 662 24.06 -42.04 -20.62
N GLY A 663 22.83 -42.13 -21.12
CA GLY A 663 22.10 -43.39 -21.29
C GLY A 663 20.82 -43.51 -20.46
N ASP A 664 19.76 -42.81 -20.87
CA ASP A 664 18.42 -43.40 -20.99
C ASP A 664 17.51 -42.48 -21.83
N PRO A 665 16.52 -43.01 -22.57
CA PRO A 665 15.72 -42.24 -23.52
C PRO A 665 14.74 -41.32 -22.78
N MET A 666 14.61 -40.09 -23.31
CA MET A 666 13.66 -39.05 -22.91
C MET A 666 12.28 -39.63 -22.57
N LEU A 667 11.88 -39.55 -21.30
CA LEU A 667 10.48 -39.41 -20.92
C LEU A 667 10.33 -38.46 -19.73
N ASP A 668 9.39 -37.54 -19.93
CA ASP A 668 8.67 -36.67 -18.99
C ASP A 668 9.37 -35.40 -18.48
N ALA A 669 9.18 -34.34 -19.27
CA ALA A 669 9.24 -32.95 -18.85
C ALA A 669 7.82 -32.46 -18.50
N ASP A 670 7.43 -32.54 -17.23
CA ASP A 670 6.38 -31.70 -16.66
C ASP A 670 7.07 -30.55 -15.90
N GLY A 671 7.49 -29.56 -16.67
CA GLY A 671 7.97 -28.27 -16.18
C GLY A 671 7.37 -27.20 -17.07
N ASP A 672 6.38 -26.50 -16.54
CA ASP A 672 5.61 -25.43 -17.18
C ASP A 672 6.55 -24.43 -17.88
N PHE A 673 6.64 -24.55 -19.21
CA PHE A 673 7.47 -23.76 -20.08
C PHE A 673 6.53 -22.75 -20.75
N ASP A 674 6.58 -21.49 -20.32
CA ASP A 674 5.76 -20.41 -20.89
C ASP A 674 6.12 -20.22 -22.38
N LEU A 675 5.26 -20.76 -23.25
CA LEU A 675 5.40 -20.83 -24.71
C LEU A 675 5.13 -19.49 -25.43
N ASP A 676 4.75 -18.43 -24.72
CA ASP A 676 4.40 -17.14 -25.32
C ASP A 676 5.64 -16.28 -25.64
N ASP A 677 6.77 -16.49 -24.95
CA ASP A 677 8.01 -15.70 -25.15
C ASP A 677 8.91 -16.25 -26.28
N THR A 678 8.77 -17.51 -26.70
CA THR A 678 9.59 -18.13 -27.76
C THR A 678 8.98 -18.04 -29.16
N MET A 679 7.68 -17.76 -29.29
CA MET A 679 7.01 -17.65 -30.59
C MET A 679 7.33 -16.34 -31.35
N ASP A 680 7.79 -15.29 -30.67
CA ASP A 680 8.11 -14.00 -31.31
C ASP A 680 9.51 -13.98 -31.95
N VAL A 681 10.44 -14.84 -31.50
CA VAL A 681 11.79 -14.93 -32.07
C VAL A 681 11.79 -15.75 -33.37
N ALA A 682 11.02 -16.84 -33.42
CA ALA A 682 10.92 -17.68 -34.61
C ALA A 682 10.25 -16.94 -35.80
N ARG A 683 9.25 -16.10 -35.52
CA ARG A 683 8.55 -15.30 -36.54
C ARG A 683 9.43 -14.16 -37.09
N HIS A 684 10.32 -13.59 -36.27
CA HIS A 684 11.26 -12.55 -36.71
C HIS A 684 12.41 -13.08 -37.60
N VAL A 685 12.83 -14.34 -37.41
CA VAL A 685 13.89 -14.97 -38.20
C VAL A 685 13.37 -15.41 -39.58
N GLU A 686 12.11 -15.88 -39.67
CA GLU A 686 11.48 -16.24 -40.95
C GLU A 686 11.27 -15.02 -41.87
N GLU A 687 11.01 -13.84 -41.30
CA GLU A 687 10.77 -12.60 -42.03
C GLU A 687 12.07 -11.91 -42.50
N LEU A 688 13.20 -12.21 -41.85
CA LEU A 688 14.55 -11.79 -42.26
C LEU A 688 15.15 -12.66 -43.38
N LEU A 689 14.74 -13.92 -43.49
CA LEU A 689 15.25 -14.85 -44.51
C LEU A 689 14.49 -14.77 -45.86
N ARG A 690 13.45 -13.95 -45.98
CA ARG A 690 12.59 -13.88 -47.18
C ARG A 690 12.81 -12.67 -48.10
N ARG A 691 13.90 -11.91 -47.93
CA ARG A 691 14.24 -10.83 -48.89
C ARG A 691 15.21 -11.34 -49.97
N PRO A 692 14.86 -11.25 -51.27
CA PRO A 692 15.80 -11.51 -52.35
C PRO A 692 16.85 -10.39 -52.41
N MET A 693 18.13 -10.76 -52.44
CA MET A 693 19.23 -9.86 -52.82
C MET A 693 19.31 -9.70 -54.34
N GLU A 694 19.38 -8.43 -54.77
CA GLU A 694 19.99 -7.86 -55.99
C GLU A 694 19.56 -8.42 -57.37
N GLY A 695 19.37 -7.62 -58.42
CA GLY A 695 19.61 -6.21 -58.64
C GLY A 695 19.41 -5.87 -60.11
N GLN A 696 19.82 -4.65 -60.46
CA GLN A 696 20.22 -4.21 -61.78
C GLN A 696 19.18 -3.78 -62.85
N TRP A 697 19.30 -2.47 -63.16
CA TRP A 697 19.33 -1.84 -64.49
C TRP A 697 18.04 -1.29 -65.13
N SER A 698 18.11 0.04 -65.31
CA SER A 698 17.75 0.83 -66.50
C SER A 698 16.33 0.73 -67.10
N GLY A 699 15.65 1.88 -67.11
CA GLY A 699 15.37 2.55 -68.39
C GLY A 699 13.97 2.43 -69.00
N HIS A 700 13.47 3.62 -69.37
CA HIS A 700 12.57 3.93 -70.49
C HIS A 700 11.05 3.96 -70.28
N GLN A 701 10.53 5.20 -70.43
CA GLN A 701 9.37 5.62 -71.23
C GLN A 701 8.22 4.60 -71.38
N SER A 702 7.03 4.95 -70.93
CA SER A 702 6.04 5.80 -71.60
C SER A 702 4.89 6.10 -70.65
#